data_AF-A0A9P3LRN4-F1
#
_entry.id   AF-A0A9P3LRN4-F1
#
_cell.length_a   1.000
_cell.length_b   1.000
_cell.length_c   1.000
_cell.angle_alpha   90.00
_cell.angle_beta   90.00
_cell.angle_gamma   90.00
#
_symmetry.space_group_name_H-M   'P 1'
#
loop_
_entity.id
_entity.type
_entity.pdbx_description
1 polymer ?
#
loop_
_entity_poly.entity_id
_entity_poly.type
_entity_poly.pdbx_seq_one_letter_code
_entity_poly.pdbx_strand_id
1 'polypeptide(L)'
;MCGIFAYLNYLTVVDRQTIADILTNGLKRLEYRGYDSAGLAIDGDNEKEVLIFKEVGKVAALGKLIEDSKTINWQKSFTSHCGMAHTRWATHGQPSPINSHPHRSDPKNEFTVVHNGIITNYRELKLVLEKKGYVFESETDTEAIAKLAKYIWDSQKGNKQLTFTDLVKGVVKELEGAFAMIFKSVHFPNQVVATRRGSPLLIGVKTPKKLKVDFVDVEFGGIAEERELPGELEAAPATLNTLEVPQLRRSESRAFLSEDGLPQQIEYFLASDPSAVVEHTKTVLYLLDDDIAHISEGELHIHRLRRDDGISSIRSIQTLEIELAEIMKGSFDHFMQKEIYEQPDSVVNTMRGRVNFDSHRITLGGLKSYLSTIRRCRRIVFCACGTSYHSALATRAIFEELTEIPVSTELASDFLDRKTPIFRDDVCVFISQSGETADTILAMRYCIERGALCVGVTNTVGSSISRESHCGVHINAGPEIGVASTKAYTSQYIALVMMAIQLSEDRTSMTERRNEIIDGLHALPGHIKEVLAIDQDLQRLAREVLHKEKSLLIMGRGFQNATCLEGALKIKEVSYMHSEGILAGELKHGPLALVDENMPVILIMTRDSLYPKVRSALEQVTARKGQPIIICNTGDDAISSESKTIRVPQTVDCLQGLLTIIPLQLLSYHLACLAGVDVDFPRNLAKSVTVE
;
A
#
# COMPACT_ATOMS: atom_id res chain seq x y z
N MET A 1 2.38 -6.03 3.14
CA MET A 1 1.34 -6.64 2.27
C MET A 1 2.04 -7.60 1.34
N CYS A 2 1.54 -8.79 1.03
CA CYS A 2 2.19 -9.65 0.03
C CYS A 2 2.06 -9.08 -1.41
N GLY A 3 2.74 -9.67 -2.39
CA GLY A 3 2.65 -9.31 -3.81
C GLY A 3 2.10 -10.46 -4.67
N ILE A 4 1.07 -10.21 -5.47
CA ILE A 4 0.56 -11.14 -6.49
C ILE A 4 0.92 -10.60 -7.87
N PHE A 5 1.43 -11.49 -8.74
CA PHE A 5 1.59 -11.21 -10.16
C PHE A 5 1.23 -12.44 -10.99
N ALA A 6 0.50 -12.28 -12.09
CA ALA A 6 0.25 -13.34 -13.06
C ALA A 6 0.33 -12.81 -14.48
N TYR A 7 0.84 -13.65 -15.37
CA TYR A 7 1.00 -13.35 -16.79
C TYR A 7 0.25 -14.39 -17.62
N LEU A 8 -0.59 -13.91 -18.53
CA LEU A 8 -1.26 -14.74 -19.51
C LEU A 8 -0.95 -14.20 -20.90
N ASN A 9 -0.48 -15.07 -21.78
CA ASN A 9 -0.39 -14.82 -23.21
C ASN A 9 -1.44 -15.66 -23.94
N TYR A 10 -2.17 -15.05 -24.86
CA TYR A 10 -3.13 -15.74 -25.72
C TYR A 10 -2.85 -15.42 -27.19
N LEU A 11 -2.69 -16.47 -27.99
CA LEU A 11 -2.22 -16.43 -29.39
C LEU A 11 -0.88 -15.70 -29.63
N THR A 12 -0.14 -15.44 -28.55
CA THR A 12 1.20 -14.84 -28.57
C THR A 12 2.20 -15.93 -28.19
N VAL A 13 3.06 -16.33 -29.12
CA VAL A 13 4.05 -17.40 -28.88
C VAL A 13 5.17 -16.88 -28.00
N VAL A 14 5.33 -17.47 -26.82
CA VAL A 14 6.35 -17.10 -25.84
C VAL A 14 7.02 -18.37 -25.31
N ASP A 15 8.34 -18.35 -25.14
CA ASP A 15 9.07 -19.46 -24.52
C ASP A 15 8.99 -19.46 -22.98
N ARG A 16 9.26 -20.62 -22.39
CA ARG A 16 9.18 -20.81 -20.93
C ARG A 16 10.12 -19.88 -20.17
N GLN A 17 11.33 -19.64 -20.69
CA GLN A 17 12.30 -18.72 -20.08
C GLN A 17 11.71 -17.31 -19.97
N THR A 18 11.18 -16.79 -21.06
CA THR A 18 10.59 -15.45 -21.14
C THR A 18 9.39 -15.33 -20.20
N ILE A 19 8.55 -16.36 -20.09
CA ILE A 19 7.44 -16.41 -19.11
C ILE A 19 7.99 -16.32 -17.68
N ALA A 20 9.01 -17.11 -17.35
CA ALA A 20 9.60 -17.10 -16.02
C ALA A 20 10.26 -15.75 -15.69
N ASP A 21 10.90 -15.12 -16.69
CA ASP A 21 11.53 -13.80 -16.55
C ASP A 21 10.49 -12.70 -16.34
N ILE A 22 9.37 -12.71 -17.09
CA ILE A 22 8.25 -11.77 -16.90
C ILE A 22 7.69 -11.92 -15.48
N LEU A 23 7.42 -13.15 -15.04
CA LEU A 23 6.91 -13.40 -13.69
C LEU A 23 7.88 -12.92 -12.60
N THR A 24 9.17 -13.26 -12.74
CA THR A 24 10.21 -12.90 -11.77
C THR A 24 10.44 -11.38 -11.74
N ASN A 25 10.41 -10.71 -12.89
CA ASN A 25 10.51 -9.25 -12.96
C ASN A 25 9.29 -8.58 -12.33
N GLY A 26 8.07 -9.08 -12.58
CA GLY A 26 6.86 -8.64 -11.90
C GLY A 26 7.00 -8.75 -10.36
N LEU A 27 7.57 -9.85 -9.86
CA LEU A 27 7.86 -9.99 -8.43
C LEU A 27 8.90 -8.99 -7.91
N LYS A 28 9.95 -8.67 -8.67
CA LYS A 28 10.91 -7.61 -8.30
C LYS A 28 10.22 -6.25 -8.12
N ARG A 29 9.19 -5.96 -8.93
CA ARG A 29 8.36 -4.75 -8.78
C ARG A 29 7.48 -4.75 -7.53
N LEU A 30 7.25 -5.90 -6.92
CA LEU A 30 6.40 -6.10 -5.74
C LEU A 30 7.20 -6.47 -4.47
N GLU A 31 8.52 -6.64 -4.58
CA GLU A 31 9.38 -7.12 -3.49
C GLU A 31 9.32 -6.18 -2.26
N TYR A 32 9.15 -4.88 -2.48
CA TYR A 32 9.00 -3.88 -1.40
C TYR A 32 7.76 -4.12 -0.52
N ARG A 33 6.77 -4.88 -1.02
CA ARG A 33 5.57 -5.23 -0.27
C ARG A 33 5.83 -6.44 0.64
N GLY A 34 6.63 -7.41 0.21
CA GLY A 34 7.02 -8.58 1.01
C GLY A 34 8.19 -9.34 0.38
N TYR A 35 9.08 -9.87 1.22
CA TYR A 35 10.37 -10.42 0.80
C TYR A 35 10.91 -11.53 1.71
N ASP A 36 10.04 -12.14 2.54
CA ASP A 36 10.43 -13.28 3.39
C ASP A 36 10.60 -14.56 2.55
N SER A 37 9.85 -14.65 1.46
CA SER A 37 9.90 -15.76 0.50
C SER A 37 9.18 -15.41 -0.80
N ALA A 38 9.46 -16.14 -1.87
CA ALA A 38 8.82 -15.96 -3.17
C ALA A 38 8.60 -17.31 -3.89
N GLY A 39 7.69 -17.33 -4.85
CA GLY A 39 7.50 -18.50 -5.70
C GLY A 39 6.67 -18.22 -6.95
N LEU A 40 6.69 -19.17 -7.89
CA LEU A 40 5.88 -19.13 -9.12
C LEU A 40 5.41 -20.51 -9.57
N ALA A 41 4.36 -20.53 -10.38
CA ALA A 41 3.84 -21.73 -11.04
C ALA A 41 3.65 -21.51 -12.54
N ILE A 42 4.14 -22.46 -13.36
CA ILE A 42 4.09 -22.45 -14.83
C ILE A 42 3.82 -23.87 -15.36
N ASP A 43 3.40 -23.99 -16.62
CA ASP A 43 3.15 -25.30 -17.25
C ASP A 43 4.43 -26.10 -17.53
N GLY A 44 4.34 -27.41 -17.30
CA GLY A 44 5.38 -28.40 -17.52
C GLY A 44 5.51 -28.86 -18.97
N ASP A 45 6.25 -29.94 -19.16
CA ASP A 45 6.55 -30.48 -20.49
C ASP A 45 5.37 -31.30 -21.03
N ASN A 46 4.59 -31.92 -20.14
CA ASN A 46 3.42 -32.68 -20.51
C ASN A 46 2.13 -31.87 -20.34
N GLU A 47 1.09 -32.29 -21.04
CA GLU A 47 -0.27 -31.82 -20.74
C GLU A 47 -0.63 -32.21 -19.29
N LYS A 48 -1.30 -31.29 -18.58
CA LYS A 48 -1.68 -31.44 -17.17
C LYS A 48 -0.52 -31.52 -16.17
N GLU A 49 0.62 -30.95 -16.53
CA GLU A 49 1.76 -30.81 -15.63
C GLU A 49 1.96 -29.33 -15.24
N VAL A 50 2.10 -29.05 -13.94
CA VAL A 50 2.43 -27.72 -13.42
C VAL A 50 3.71 -27.80 -12.61
N LEU A 51 4.69 -26.97 -12.97
CA LEU A 51 5.95 -26.79 -12.26
C LEU A 51 5.78 -25.67 -11.24
N ILE A 52 6.23 -25.89 -10.01
CA ILE A 52 6.19 -24.91 -8.92
C ILE A 52 7.60 -24.72 -8.39
N PHE A 53 8.04 -23.46 -8.31
CA PHE A 53 9.32 -23.06 -7.72
C PHE A 53 9.05 -22.17 -6.53
N LYS A 54 9.67 -22.45 -5.40
CA LYS A 54 9.46 -21.72 -4.14
C LYS A 54 10.78 -21.63 -3.40
N GLU A 55 11.14 -20.44 -2.97
CA GLU A 55 12.40 -20.19 -2.27
C GLU A 55 12.20 -19.21 -1.11
N VAL A 56 12.98 -19.39 -0.04
CA VAL A 56 12.99 -18.47 1.10
C VAL A 56 13.92 -17.29 0.81
N GLY A 57 13.52 -16.11 1.26
CA GLY A 57 14.22 -14.86 1.07
C GLY A 57 13.72 -14.06 -0.13
N LYS A 58 14.59 -13.14 -0.59
CA LYS A 58 14.32 -12.19 -1.67
C LYS A 58 14.08 -12.88 -3.02
N VAL A 59 13.45 -12.17 -3.95
CA VAL A 59 13.15 -12.64 -5.32
C VAL A 59 14.41 -13.07 -6.08
N ALA A 60 15.57 -12.48 -5.77
CA ALA A 60 16.86 -12.91 -6.32
C ALA A 60 17.20 -14.39 -6.01
N ALA A 61 16.80 -14.91 -4.84
CA ALA A 61 16.99 -16.31 -4.49
C ALA A 61 16.12 -17.24 -5.35
N LEU A 62 14.86 -16.86 -5.59
CA LEU A 62 13.97 -17.56 -6.51
C LEU A 62 14.52 -17.54 -7.95
N GLY A 63 15.03 -16.40 -8.41
CA GLY A 63 15.67 -16.28 -9.73
C GLY A 63 16.83 -17.25 -9.89
N LYS A 64 17.70 -17.35 -8.86
CA LYS A 64 18.80 -18.31 -8.85
C LYS A 64 18.32 -19.77 -8.89
N LEU A 65 17.27 -20.12 -8.14
CA LEU A 65 16.68 -21.46 -8.16
C LEU A 65 16.19 -21.84 -9.57
N ILE A 66 15.59 -20.89 -10.29
CA ILE A 66 15.13 -21.07 -11.67
C ILE A 66 16.32 -21.28 -12.61
N GLU A 67 17.36 -20.45 -12.52
CA GLU A 67 18.58 -20.56 -13.32
C GLU A 67 19.32 -21.90 -13.09
N ASP A 68 19.36 -22.38 -11.86
CA ASP A 68 20.03 -23.62 -11.48
C ASP A 68 19.24 -24.89 -11.88
N SER A 69 17.98 -24.75 -12.33
CA SER A 69 17.09 -25.86 -12.70
C SER A 69 17.39 -26.41 -14.10
N LYS A 70 18.49 -27.17 -14.22
CA LYS A 70 19.04 -27.71 -15.49
C LYS A 70 18.20 -28.81 -16.15
N THR A 71 17.27 -29.43 -15.44
CA THR A 71 16.44 -30.54 -15.96
C THR A 71 15.23 -30.07 -16.75
N ILE A 72 14.98 -28.77 -16.83
CA ILE A 72 13.77 -28.17 -17.41
C ILE A 72 14.06 -27.64 -18.80
N ASN A 73 13.20 -27.94 -19.77
CA ASN A 73 13.30 -27.39 -21.11
C ASN A 73 12.84 -25.92 -21.16
N TRP A 74 13.74 -24.98 -20.93
CA TRP A 74 13.42 -23.55 -20.94
C TRP A 74 13.07 -22.98 -22.33
N GLN A 75 13.34 -23.72 -23.41
CA GLN A 75 13.07 -23.33 -24.79
C GLN A 75 11.70 -23.80 -25.30
N LYS A 76 10.93 -24.53 -24.49
CA LYS A 76 9.57 -24.92 -24.87
C LYS A 76 8.70 -23.67 -25.03
N SER A 77 8.09 -23.52 -26.21
CA SER A 77 7.21 -22.38 -26.52
C SER A 77 5.74 -22.72 -26.32
N PHE A 78 4.97 -21.71 -25.93
CA PHE A 78 3.55 -21.77 -25.70
C PHE A 78 2.84 -20.70 -26.53
N THR A 79 1.90 -21.11 -27.38
CA THR A 79 1.00 -20.17 -28.08
C THR A 79 0.00 -19.53 -27.12
N SER A 80 -0.38 -20.26 -26.07
CA SER A 80 -1.16 -19.73 -24.96
C SER A 80 -0.68 -20.39 -23.68
N HIS A 81 -0.59 -19.60 -22.61
CA HIS A 81 -0.11 -20.06 -21.32
C HIS A 81 -0.63 -19.14 -20.21
N CYS A 82 -0.71 -19.69 -18.99
CA CYS A 82 -0.99 -18.95 -17.79
C CYS A 82 0.03 -19.27 -16.69
N GLY A 83 0.73 -18.24 -16.24
CA GLY A 83 1.69 -18.30 -15.13
C GLY A 83 1.26 -17.40 -13.99
N MET A 84 1.57 -17.80 -12.76
CA MET A 84 1.36 -16.98 -11.57
C MET A 84 2.60 -16.97 -10.68
N ALA A 85 2.77 -15.91 -9.91
CA ALA A 85 3.88 -15.68 -9.04
C ALA A 85 3.45 -14.90 -7.79
N HIS A 86 4.21 -15.06 -6.71
CA HIS A 86 3.91 -14.43 -5.43
C HIS A 86 5.16 -14.08 -4.63
N THR A 87 5.13 -12.92 -3.96
CA THR A 87 6.05 -12.57 -2.87
C THR A 87 5.29 -12.52 -1.56
N ARG A 88 5.86 -13.12 -0.51
CA ARG A 88 5.19 -13.33 0.77
C ARG A 88 5.88 -12.54 1.89
N TRP A 89 5.05 -11.90 2.70
CA TRP A 89 5.37 -11.44 4.05
C TRP A 89 4.59 -12.32 5.03
N ALA A 90 5.29 -13.09 5.85
CA ALA A 90 4.72 -14.19 6.61
C ALA A 90 3.93 -13.70 7.84
N THR A 91 2.61 -13.87 7.82
CA THR A 91 1.73 -13.64 8.99
C THR A 91 1.47 -14.92 9.78
N HIS A 92 1.30 -16.05 9.09
CA HIS A 92 1.07 -17.38 9.66
C HIS A 92 2.17 -18.36 9.23
N GLY A 93 2.75 -19.11 10.16
CA GLY A 93 3.79 -20.09 9.87
C GLY A 93 5.13 -19.46 9.46
N GLN A 94 6.22 -20.13 9.82
CA GLN A 94 7.57 -19.63 9.52
C GLN A 94 7.83 -19.53 8.01
N PRO A 95 8.64 -18.57 7.53
CA PRO A 95 9.12 -18.56 6.15
C PRO A 95 9.81 -19.89 5.81
N SER A 96 9.23 -20.63 4.86
CA SER A 96 9.75 -21.92 4.39
C SER A 96 9.22 -22.19 2.98
N PRO A 97 9.90 -22.99 2.13
CA PRO A 97 9.39 -23.29 0.79
C PRO A 97 7.99 -23.92 0.81
N ILE A 98 7.65 -24.66 1.88
CA ILE A 98 6.33 -25.26 2.07
C ILE A 98 5.26 -24.19 2.28
N ASN A 99 5.53 -23.18 3.12
CA ASN A 99 4.62 -22.08 3.43
C ASN A 99 4.63 -20.95 2.38
N SER A 100 5.59 -20.96 1.45
CA SER A 100 5.59 -20.04 0.30
C SER A 100 4.45 -20.38 -0.68
N HIS A 101 3.93 -19.34 -1.33
CA HIS A 101 2.97 -19.49 -2.41
C HIS A 101 3.72 -19.72 -3.74
N PRO A 102 3.08 -20.31 -4.78
CA PRO A 102 1.70 -20.82 -4.83
C PRO A 102 1.46 -22.07 -3.95
N HIS A 103 0.26 -22.18 -3.40
CA HIS A 103 -0.21 -23.40 -2.72
C HIS A 103 -0.89 -24.33 -3.72
N ARG A 104 -0.81 -25.64 -3.44
CA ARG A 104 -1.35 -26.71 -4.28
C ARG A 104 -2.43 -27.52 -3.57
N SER A 105 -3.37 -28.05 -4.33
CA SER A 105 -4.44 -28.94 -3.82
C SER A 105 -3.94 -30.34 -3.47
N ASP A 106 -2.93 -30.85 -4.15
CA ASP A 106 -2.46 -32.22 -4.02
C ASP A 106 -1.05 -32.36 -4.64
N PRO A 107 -0.36 -33.50 -4.47
CA PRO A 107 0.99 -33.70 -5.00
C PRO A 107 1.13 -33.59 -6.53
N LYS A 108 0.03 -33.68 -7.30
CA LYS A 108 0.00 -33.52 -8.76
C LYS A 108 -0.32 -32.08 -9.20
N ASN A 109 -0.51 -31.16 -8.25
CA ASN A 109 -0.77 -29.75 -8.51
C ASN A 109 -2.05 -29.50 -9.34
N GLU A 110 -3.12 -30.27 -9.11
CA GLU A 110 -4.35 -30.14 -9.93
C GLU A 110 -4.96 -28.73 -9.87
N PHE A 111 -4.96 -28.11 -8.69
CA PHE A 111 -5.31 -26.71 -8.48
C PHE A 111 -4.17 -26.00 -7.75
N THR A 112 -3.88 -24.78 -8.20
CA THR A 112 -2.86 -23.91 -7.62
C THR A 112 -3.43 -22.52 -7.37
N VAL A 113 -3.03 -21.91 -6.26
CA VAL A 113 -3.53 -20.60 -5.84
C VAL A 113 -2.41 -19.74 -5.25
N VAL A 114 -2.44 -18.45 -5.57
CA VAL A 114 -1.72 -17.39 -4.84
C VAL A 114 -2.73 -16.51 -4.14
N HIS A 115 -2.39 -16.02 -2.95
CA HIS A 115 -3.31 -15.31 -2.07
C HIS A 115 -2.60 -14.16 -1.34
N ASN A 116 -3.27 -13.01 -1.26
CA ASN A 116 -2.93 -11.88 -0.40
C ASN A 116 -4.09 -11.64 0.54
N GLY A 117 -3.85 -11.65 1.86
CA GLY A 117 -4.93 -11.47 2.83
C GLY A 117 -4.83 -12.49 3.97
N ILE A 118 -5.93 -12.63 4.70
CA ILE A 118 -6.10 -13.65 5.75
C ILE A 118 -7.49 -14.27 5.57
N ILE A 119 -7.54 -15.60 5.52
CA ILE A 119 -8.78 -16.37 5.63
C ILE A 119 -9.05 -16.64 7.10
N THR A 120 -10.00 -15.93 7.67
CA THR A 120 -10.29 -15.93 9.12
C THR A 120 -10.89 -17.25 9.62
N ASN A 121 -11.60 -17.98 8.76
CA ASN A 121 -12.24 -19.27 9.07
C ASN A 121 -11.44 -20.50 8.55
N TYR A 122 -10.14 -20.35 8.30
CA TYR A 122 -9.33 -21.44 7.72
C TYR A 122 -9.23 -22.68 8.61
N ARG A 123 -9.35 -22.54 9.93
CA ARG A 123 -9.25 -23.65 10.88
C ARG A 123 -10.45 -24.58 10.76
N GLU A 124 -11.64 -24.01 10.65
CA GLU A 124 -12.90 -24.70 10.42
C GLU A 124 -12.86 -25.44 9.08
N LEU A 125 -12.43 -24.76 8.02
CA LEU A 125 -12.26 -25.35 6.69
C LEU A 125 -11.26 -26.51 6.71
N LYS A 126 -10.10 -26.33 7.36
CA LYS A 126 -9.07 -27.36 7.49
C LYS A 126 -9.63 -28.61 8.18
N LEU A 127 -10.33 -28.46 9.30
CA LEU A 127 -10.94 -29.58 10.02
C LEU A 127 -11.96 -30.35 9.18
N VAL A 128 -12.78 -29.65 8.39
CA VAL A 128 -13.75 -30.28 7.49
C VAL A 128 -13.05 -31.05 6.38
N LEU A 129 -12.05 -30.45 5.73
CA LEU A 129 -11.32 -31.04 4.62
C LEU A 129 -10.47 -32.25 5.05
N GLU A 130 -9.84 -32.20 6.23
CA GLU A 130 -9.13 -33.33 6.82
C GLU A 130 -10.07 -34.52 7.08
N LYS A 131 -11.28 -34.27 7.60
CA LYS A 131 -12.31 -35.32 7.77
C LYS A 131 -12.79 -35.91 6.45
N LYS A 132 -12.67 -35.17 5.34
CA LYS A 132 -12.98 -35.64 3.97
C LYS A 132 -11.79 -36.34 3.30
N GLY A 133 -10.66 -36.49 4.00
CA GLY A 133 -9.48 -37.24 3.54
C GLY A 133 -8.40 -36.40 2.84
N TYR A 134 -8.50 -35.07 2.85
CA TYR A 134 -7.46 -34.20 2.31
C TYR A 134 -6.33 -34.02 3.33
N VAL A 135 -5.09 -34.16 2.87
CA VAL A 135 -3.89 -33.99 3.71
C VAL A 135 -3.31 -32.60 3.49
N PHE A 136 -3.06 -31.88 4.59
CA PHE A 136 -2.39 -30.59 4.57
C PHE A 136 -0.88 -30.75 4.76
N GLU A 137 -0.10 -29.96 4.03
CA GLU A 137 1.37 -29.98 4.11
C GLU A 137 1.96 -28.74 4.78
N SER A 138 1.20 -27.65 4.89
CA SER A 138 1.63 -26.34 5.38
C SER A 138 0.84 -25.85 6.59
N GLU A 139 1.35 -24.77 7.19
CA GLU A 139 0.73 -24.08 8.32
C GLU A 139 -0.08 -22.84 7.89
N THR A 140 -0.22 -22.62 6.59
CA THR A 140 -0.88 -21.42 6.06
C THR A 140 -2.38 -21.61 5.92
N ASP A 141 -3.11 -20.51 6.08
CA ASP A 141 -4.52 -20.39 5.77
C ASP A 141 -4.81 -20.63 4.28
N THR A 142 -3.90 -20.17 3.41
CA THR A 142 -4.02 -20.27 1.94
C THR A 142 -4.14 -21.71 1.43
N GLU A 143 -3.50 -22.70 2.07
CA GLU A 143 -3.62 -24.09 1.63
C GLU A 143 -5.06 -24.59 1.67
N ALA A 144 -5.86 -24.13 2.65
CA ALA A 144 -7.27 -24.49 2.75
C ALA A 144 -8.06 -24.10 1.50
N ILE A 145 -7.70 -22.99 0.84
CA ILE A 145 -8.32 -22.53 -0.41
C ILE A 145 -8.07 -23.52 -1.54
N ALA A 146 -6.82 -23.98 -1.72
CA ALA A 146 -6.47 -24.94 -2.77
C ALA A 146 -7.14 -26.30 -2.54
N LYS A 147 -7.18 -26.76 -1.29
CA LYS A 147 -7.85 -28.00 -0.89
C LYS A 147 -9.37 -27.92 -1.08
N LEU A 148 -9.99 -26.79 -0.74
CA LEU A 148 -11.40 -26.54 -0.94
C LEU A 148 -11.79 -26.54 -2.43
N ALA A 149 -10.99 -25.90 -3.29
CA ALA A 149 -11.19 -25.93 -4.74
C ALA A 149 -11.25 -27.37 -5.27
N LYS A 150 -10.31 -28.22 -4.83
CA LYS A 150 -10.30 -29.63 -5.20
C LYS A 150 -11.46 -30.41 -4.59
N TYR A 151 -11.84 -30.15 -3.34
CA TYR A 151 -13.01 -30.77 -2.73
C TYR A 151 -14.30 -30.51 -3.52
N ILE A 152 -14.52 -29.27 -3.96
CA ILE A 152 -15.67 -28.89 -4.79
C ILE A 152 -15.62 -29.60 -6.15
N TRP A 153 -14.43 -29.70 -6.76
CA TRP A 153 -14.23 -30.45 -8.00
C TRP A 153 -14.57 -31.94 -7.84
N ASP A 154 -13.99 -32.60 -6.83
CA ASP A 154 -14.15 -34.04 -6.58
C ASP A 154 -15.58 -34.40 -6.11
N SER A 155 -16.32 -33.45 -5.52
CA SER A 155 -17.68 -33.67 -4.99
C SER A 155 -18.78 -33.62 -6.05
N GLN A 156 -18.44 -33.35 -7.31
CA GLN A 156 -19.43 -33.31 -8.40
C GLN A 156 -20.07 -34.70 -8.61
N LYS A 157 -21.41 -34.73 -8.70
CA LYS A 157 -22.19 -35.93 -8.98
C LYS A 157 -22.82 -35.83 -10.38
N GLY A 158 -22.62 -36.86 -11.21
CA GLY A 158 -23.17 -36.95 -12.57
C GLY A 158 -22.27 -36.36 -13.67
N ASN A 159 -22.73 -36.41 -14.93
CA ASN A 159 -21.98 -35.99 -16.13
C ASN A 159 -21.95 -34.46 -16.37
N LYS A 160 -22.23 -33.62 -15.37
CA LYS A 160 -22.17 -32.16 -15.53
C LYS A 160 -20.76 -31.65 -15.24
N GLN A 161 -20.12 -31.05 -16.25
CA GLN A 161 -18.81 -30.44 -16.12
C GLN A 161 -18.95 -29.02 -15.54
N LEU A 162 -18.50 -28.82 -14.29
CA LEU A 162 -18.47 -27.49 -13.65
C LEU A 162 -17.51 -26.56 -14.39
N THR A 163 -17.92 -25.32 -14.62
CA THR A 163 -17.02 -24.29 -15.16
C THR A 163 -16.01 -23.84 -14.11
N PHE A 164 -14.87 -23.31 -14.54
CA PHE A 164 -13.86 -22.83 -13.59
C PHE A 164 -14.40 -21.70 -12.69
N THR A 165 -15.18 -20.80 -13.29
CA THR A 165 -15.84 -19.70 -12.59
C THR A 165 -16.82 -20.21 -11.53
N ASP A 166 -17.64 -21.22 -11.82
CA ASP A 166 -18.61 -21.75 -10.85
C ASP A 166 -17.94 -22.51 -9.70
N LEU A 167 -16.81 -23.17 -9.98
CA LEU A 167 -15.96 -23.74 -8.93
C LEU A 167 -15.45 -22.66 -7.98
N VAL A 168 -14.86 -21.58 -8.51
CA VAL A 168 -14.32 -20.50 -7.70
C VAL A 168 -15.42 -19.73 -6.98
N LYS A 169 -16.60 -19.53 -7.59
CA LYS A 169 -17.79 -19.03 -6.90
C LYS A 169 -18.14 -19.89 -5.69
N GLY A 170 -18.08 -21.22 -5.82
CA GLY A 170 -18.28 -22.16 -4.71
C GLY A 170 -17.23 -21.98 -3.61
N VAL A 171 -15.94 -21.83 -3.97
CA VAL A 171 -14.87 -21.57 -3.01
C VAL A 171 -15.12 -20.26 -2.25
N VAL A 172 -15.33 -19.16 -2.96
CA VAL A 172 -15.48 -17.80 -2.38
C VAL A 172 -16.68 -17.69 -1.42
N LYS A 173 -17.73 -18.50 -1.61
CA LYS A 173 -18.89 -18.55 -0.71
C LYS A 173 -18.55 -19.07 0.69
N GLU A 174 -17.56 -19.96 0.79
CA GLU A 174 -17.16 -20.59 2.06
C GLU A 174 -16.03 -19.83 2.76
N LEU A 175 -15.45 -18.80 2.12
CA LEU A 175 -14.32 -18.04 2.68
C LEU A 175 -14.80 -16.80 3.45
N GLU A 176 -14.26 -16.64 4.65
CA GLU A 176 -14.40 -15.44 5.48
C GLU A 176 -13.05 -14.72 5.62
N GLY A 177 -13.09 -13.38 5.66
CA GLY A 177 -11.90 -12.54 5.81
C GLY A 177 -11.67 -11.64 4.59
N ALA A 178 -10.44 -11.17 4.46
CA ALA A 178 -9.99 -10.32 3.37
C ALA A 178 -8.98 -11.08 2.52
N PHE A 179 -9.16 -11.08 1.20
CA PHE A 179 -8.34 -11.82 0.26
C PHE A 179 -8.29 -11.17 -1.12
N ALA A 180 -7.19 -11.37 -1.84
CA ALA A 180 -7.09 -11.31 -3.29
C ALA A 180 -6.40 -12.59 -3.73
N MET A 181 -6.94 -13.27 -4.74
CA MET A 181 -6.41 -14.57 -5.14
C MET A 181 -6.51 -14.80 -6.65
N ILE A 182 -5.60 -15.64 -7.15
CA ILE A 182 -5.56 -16.08 -8.54
C ILE A 182 -5.47 -17.61 -8.54
N PHE A 183 -6.38 -18.25 -9.27
CA PHE A 183 -6.44 -19.70 -9.45
C PHE A 183 -5.95 -20.12 -10.83
N LYS A 184 -5.27 -21.26 -10.88
CA LYS A 184 -4.95 -22.02 -12.09
C LYS A 184 -5.16 -23.50 -11.83
N SER A 185 -5.57 -24.23 -12.87
CA SER A 185 -5.78 -25.67 -12.79
C SER A 185 -5.39 -26.39 -14.07
N VAL A 186 -4.96 -27.65 -13.93
CA VAL A 186 -4.75 -28.56 -15.06
C VAL A 186 -6.05 -29.00 -15.74
N HIS A 187 -7.19 -28.88 -15.06
CA HIS A 187 -8.52 -29.18 -15.60
C HIS A 187 -9.05 -28.05 -16.49
N PHE A 188 -8.50 -26.84 -16.34
CA PHE A 188 -8.88 -25.64 -17.08
C PHE A 188 -7.61 -25.00 -17.71
N PRO A 189 -6.98 -25.66 -18.70
CA PRO A 189 -5.74 -25.17 -19.29
C PRO A 189 -5.96 -23.82 -19.97
N ASN A 190 -4.96 -22.94 -19.89
CA ASN A 190 -4.99 -21.57 -20.44
C ASN A 190 -6.10 -20.67 -19.88
N GLN A 191 -6.66 -21.02 -18.72
CA GLN A 191 -7.63 -20.20 -18.01
C GLN A 191 -7.11 -19.75 -16.65
N VAL A 192 -7.54 -18.57 -16.24
CA VAL A 192 -7.31 -18.03 -14.89
C VAL A 192 -8.61 -17.46 -14.36
N VAL A 193 -8.86 -17.71 -13.08
CA VAL A 193 -9.91 -17.01 -12.34
C VAL A 193 -9.27 -16.23 -11.21
N ALA A 194 -9.60 -14.96 -11.09
CA ALA A 194 -9.08 -14.06 -10.10
C ALA A 194 -10.21 -13.34 -9.36
N THR A 195 -10.07 -13.14 -8.07
CA THR A 195 -11.13 -12.54 -7.24
C THR A 195 -10.53 -11.80 -6.05
N ARG A 196 -11.29 -10.85 -5.51
CA ARG A 196 -10.90 -10.11 -4.31
C ARG A 196 -12.06 -9.77 -3.39
N ARG A 197 -11.74 -9.57 -2.12
CA ARG A 197 -12.56 -8.96 -1.07
C ARG A 197 -11.59 -8.31 -0.07
N GLY A 198 -11.59 -6.99 0.07
CA GLY A 198 -10.71 -6.30 1.04
C GLY A 198 -9.20 -6.31 0.74
N SER A 199 -8.74 -6.84 -0.40
CA SER A 199 -7.34 -6.72 -0.84
C SER A 199 -7.23 -6.26 -2.31
N PRO A 200 -6.32 -5.34 -2.67
CA PRO A 200 -6.15 -4.87 -4.04
C PRO A 200 -5.84 -5.96 -5.07
N LEU A 201 -6.46 -5.84 -6.24
CA LEU A 201 -6.20 -6.66 -7.43
C LEU A 201 -6.64 -5.89 -8.68
N LEU A 202 -5.79 -5.84 -9.70
CA LEU A 202 -6.05 -5.17 -10.98
C LEU A 202 -5.59 -6.04 -12.15
N ILE A 203 -6.10 -5.74 -13.33
CA ILE A 203 -5.81 -6.44 -14.58
C ILE A 203 -5.30 -5.44 -15.60
N GLY A 204 -4.03 -5.55 -15.98
CA GLY A 204 -3.44 -4.88 -17.14
C GLY A 204 -3.74 -5.64 -18.42
N VAL A 205 -4.02 -4.89 -19.49
CA VAL A 205 -4.30 -5.44 -20.81
C VAL A 205 -3.30 -4.87 -21.82
N LYS A 206 -2.68 -5.75 -22.61
CA LYS A 206 -1.84 -5.38 -23.75
C LYS A 206 -2.31 -6.11 -24.99
N THR A 207 -2.66 -5.34 -26.02
CA THR A 207 -3.09 -5.87 -27.31
C THR A 207 -2.60 -4.92 -28.41
N PRO A 208 -2.20 -5.44 -29.59
CA PRO A 208 -1.82 -4.61 -30.73
C PRO A 208 -3.01 -3.86 -31.33
N LYS A 209 -4.24 -4.31 -31.10
CA LYS A 209 -5.48 -3.68 -31.59
C LYS A 209 -6.11 -2.80 -30.51
N LYS A 210 -6.75 -1.72 -30.92
CA LYS A 210 -7.50 -0.85 -30.00
C LYS A 210 -8.72 -1.60 -29.44
N LEU A 211 -8.94 -1.51 -28.13
CA LEU A 211 -10.15 -2.05 -27.50
C LEU A 211 -11.40 -1.31 -28.01
N LYS A 212 -12.50 -2.04 -28.21
CA LYS A 212 -13.75 -1.48 -28.75
C LYS A 212 -14.45 -0.53 -27.78
N VAL A 213 -14.45 -0.92 -26.50
CA VAL A 213 -15.00 -0.13 -25.41
C VAL A 213 -13.98 -0.06 -24.27
N ASP A 214 -14.10 0.98 -23.47
CA ASP A 214 -13.28 1.26 -22.29
C ASP A 214 -13.92 0.74 -21.00
N PHE A 215 -14.75 -0.30 -21.08
CA PHE A 215 -15.35 -0.93 -19.92
C PHE A 215 -15.67 -2.42 -20.16
N VAL A 216 -15.77 -3.17 -19.07
CA VAL A 216 -16.22 -4.57 -19.06
C VAL A 216 -17.54 -4.65 -18.29
N ASP A 217 -18.53 -5.35 -18.84
CA ASP A 217 -19.81 -5.58 -18.18
C ASP A 217 -19.67 -6.57 -17.02
N VAL A 218 -20.40 -6.32 -15.94
CA VAL A 218 -20.47 -7.24 -14.80
C VAL A 218 -21.68 -8.15 -14.99
N GLU A 219 -21.41 -9.44 -15.05
CA GLU A 219 -22.42 -10.48 -15.13
C GLU A 219 -22.87 -10.89 -13.73
N PHE A 220 -24.18 -10.84 -13.50
CA PHE A 220 -24.77 -11.34 -12.27
C PHE A 220 -25.20 -12.79 -12.47
N GLY A 221 -24.94 -13.65 -11.49
CA GLY A 221 -25.60 -14.94 -11.42
C GLY A 221 -27.12 -14.73 -11.50
N GLY A 222 -27.76 -15.21 -12.56
CA GLY A 222 -29.19 -15.03 -12.78
C GLY A 222 -30.00 -15.68 -11.66
N ILE A 223 -31.18 -15.10 -11.37
CA ILE A 223 -32.26 -15.66 -10.54
C ILE A 223 -32.88 -16.94 -11.18
N ALA A 224 -32.40 -17.37 -12.34
CA ALA A 224 -32.63 -18.73 -12.82
C ALA A 224 -31.47 -19.59 -12.34
N GLU A 225 -31.76 -20.52 -11.43
CA GLU A 225 -30.85 -21.51 -10.80
C GLU A 225 -30.46 -21.22 -9.33
N GLU A 226 -31.45 -21.09 -8.46
CA GLU A 226 -31.45 -21.96 -7.27
C GLU A 226 -31.46 -23.42 -7.77
N ARG A 227 -30.29 -23.92 -8.19
CA ARG A 227 -30.07 -25.35 -8.41
C ARG A 227 -29.45 -25.88 -7.12
N GLU A 228 -30.28 -26.59 -6.38
CA GLU A 228 -29.95 -27.24 -5.10
C GLU A 228 -28.61 -27.97 -5.17
N LEU A 229 -27.68 -27.57 -4.30
CA LEU A 229 -26.56 -28.41 -3.86
C LEU A 229 -27.16 -29.54 -3.00
N PRO A 230 -26.77 -30.82 -3.18
CA PRO A 230 -27.59 -31.93 -2.69
C PRO A 230 -27.53 -32.09 -1.17
N GLY A 231 -28.67 -31.87 -0.51
CA GLY A 231 -29.01 -32.32 0.84
C GLY A 231 -30.33 -33.12 0.83
N GLU A 232 -30.25 -34.37 1.32
CA GLU A 232 -31.30 -35.25 1.89
C GLU A 232 -32.46 -35.84 1.03
N LEU A 233 -32.36 -37.18 0.83
CA LEU A 233 -33.34 -38.28 1.01
C LEU A 233 -34.87 -38.05 0.83
N GLU A 234 -35.46 -38.59 -0.25
CA GLU A 234 -36.53 -39.64 -0.33
C GLU A 234 -37.36 -39.56 -1.64
N ALA A 235 -38.27 -40.52 -1.86
CA ALA A 235 -38.59 -41.18 -3.14
C ALA A 235 -39.89 -40.78 -3.89
N ALA A 236 -39.97 -41.27 -5.16
CA ALA A 236 -41.15 -41.67 -5.98
C ALA A 236 -41.72 -40.69 -7.07
N PRO A 237 -42.42 -41.16 -8.14
CA PRO A 237 -42.05 -40.83 -9.53
C PRO A 237 -43.16 -40.30 -10.50
N ALA A 238 -42.70 -39.95 -11.73
CA ALA A 238 -43.41 -39.79 -13.02
C ALA A 238 -44.13 -38.42 -13.27
N THR A 239 -44.11 -37.74 -14.43
CA THR A 239 -44.18 -38.15 -15.86
C THR A 239 -43.68 -37.07 -16.85
N LEU A 240 -42.99 -37.53 -17.93
CA LEU A 240 -42.96 -37.15 -19.36
C LEU A 240 -43.07 -35.68 -19.89
N ASN A 241 -42.01 -35.36 -20.67
CA ASN A 241 -41.94 -34.68 -21.98
C ASN A 241 -42.27 -33.19 -22.12
N THR A 242 -41.24 -32.40 -22.43
CA THR A 242 -41.02 -31.78 -23.76
C THR A 242 -39.55 -31.40 -23.94
N LEU A 243 -38.98 -31.76 -25.09
CA LEU A 243 -37.63 -31.42 -25.53
C LEU A 243 -37.56 -29.94 -25.92
N GLU A 244 -36.95 -29.10 -25.07
CA GLU A 244 -36.44 -27.79 -25.48
C GLU A 244 -34.92 -27.82 -25.46
N VAL A 245 -34.33 -27.62 -26.64
CA VAL A 245 -32.89 -27.42 -26.83
C VAL A 245 -32.53 -26.08 -26.19
N PRO A 246 -31.65 -26.00 -25.18
CA PRO A 246 -31.27 -24.72 -24.61
C PRO A 246 -30.32 -24.01 -25.59
N GLN A 247 -30.76 -22.88 -26.13
CA GLN A 247 -29.86 -21.92 -26.76
C GLN A 247 -28.89 -21.39 -25.69
N LEU A 248 -27.64 -21.88 -25.72
CA LEU A 248 -26.52 -21.26 -25.01
C LEU A 248 -26.34 -19.83 -25.53
N ARG A 249 -26.86 -18.84 -24.81
CA ARG A 249 -26.40 -17.45 -24.94
C ARG A 249 -24.97 -17.41 -24.38
N ARG A 250 -23.97 -17.44 -25.27
CA ARG A 250 -22.63 -16.96 -24.91
C ARG A 250 -22.75 -15.47 -24.64
N SER A 251 -22.61 -15.05 -23.39
CA SER A 251 -22.36 -13.65 -23.09
C SER A 251 -20.93 -13.38 -23.57
N GLU A 252 -20.80 -12.77 -24.75
CA GLU A 252 -19.51 -12.40 -25.32
C GLU A 252 -19.06 -11.07 -24.71
N SER A 253 -17.79 -10.98 -24.30
CA SER A 253 -17.26 -9.76 -23.69
C SER A 253 -17.05 -8.69 -24.76
N ARG A 254 -17.89 -7.65 -24.75
CA ARG A 254 -17.94 -6.61 -25.80
C ARG A 254 -16.61 -5.87 -26.00
N ALA A 255 -15.78 -5.80 -24.97
CA ALA A 255 -14.50 -5.11 -24.98
C ALA A 255 -13.43 -5.77 -25.86
N PHE A 256 -13.47 -7.11 -25.99
CA PHE A 256 -12.37 -7.90 -26.55
C PHE A 256 -12.66 -8.54 -27.92
N LEU A 257 -13.83 -8.26 -28.51
CA LEU A 257 -14.18 -8.68 -29.87
C LEU A 257 -13.29 -7.99 -30.92
N SER A 258 -12.74 -8.72 -31.88
CA SER A 258 -12.13 -8.15 -33.09
C SER A 258 -13.21 -7.68 -34.09
N GLU A 259 -12.88 -6.78 -35.03
CA GLU A 259 -13.83 -6.34 -36.09
C GLU A 259 -14.28 -7.51 -36.99
N ASP A 260 -13.44 -8.53 -37.13
CA ASP A 260 -13.65 -9.67 -38.03
C ASP A 260 -14.21 -10.93 -37.32
N GLY A 261 -14.47 -10.86 -36.01
CA GLY A 261 -14.91 -12.02 -35.20
C GLY A 261 -13.85 -13.11 -34.98
N LEU A 262 -12.59 -12.84 -35.37
CA LEU A 262 -11.46 -13.76 -35.19
C LEU A 262 -10.77 -13.52 -33.83
N PRO A 263 -10.31 -14.58 -33.14
CA PRO A 263 -9.54 -14.43 -31.91
C PRO A 263 -8.24 -13.67 -32.16
N GLN A 264 -7.87 -12.78 -31.24
CA GLN A 264 -6.74 -11.86 -31.41
C GLN A 264 -5.64 -12.11 -30.38
N GLN A 265 -4.41 -11.71 -30.73
CA GLN A 265 -3.29 -11.71 -29.80
C GLN A 265 -3.58 -10.75 -28.64
N ILE A 266 -3.49 -11.26 -27.43
CA ILE A 266 -3.73 -10.46 -26.23
C ILE A 266 -2.91 -11.01 -25.07
N GLU A 267 -2.40 -10.11 -24.26
CA GLU A 267 -1.67 -10.41 -23.05
C GLU A 267 -2.37 -9.75 -21.86
N TYR A 268 -2.51 -10.50 -20.76
CA TYR A 268 -3.08 -10.02 -19.51
C TYR A 268 -2.04 -10.10 -18.39
N PHE A 269 -2.03 -9.06 -17.55
CA PHE A 269 -1.14 -8.93 -16.41
C PHE A 269 -1.97 -8.69 -15.16
N LEU A 270 -2.13 -9.68 -14.29
CA LEU A 270 -2.89 -9.50 -13.06
C LEU A 270 -1.91 -9.17 -11.95
N ALA A 271 -2.19 -8.13 -11.16
CA ALA A 271 -1.30 -7.72 -10.10
C ALA A 271 -2.03 -7.16 -8.89
N SER A 272 -1.44 -7.30 -7.71
CA SER A 272 -1.92 -6.59 -6.51
C SER A 272 -1.47 -5.13 -6.44
N ASP A 273 -0.55 -4.69 -7.32
CA ASP A 273 -0.07 -3.31 -7.40
C ASP A 273 0.26 -2.93 -8.86
N PRO A 274 -0.05 -1.69 -9.30
CA PRO A 274 0.23 -1.24 -10.66
C PRO A 274 1.72 -1.18 -11.02
N SER A 275 2.64 -1.15 -10.05
CA SER A 275 4.10 -1.13 -10.29
C SER A 275 4.59 -2.32 -11.10
N ALA A 276 3.93 -3.48 -10.98
CA ALA A 276 4.26 -4.69 -11.72
C ALA A 276 3.66 -4.72 -13.14
N VAL A 277 2.75 -3.80 -13.45
CA VAL A 277 2.01 -3.79 -14.72
C VAL A 277 2.50 -2.67 -15.64
N VAL A 278 2.91 -1.53 -15.07
CA VAL A 278 3.22 -0.29 -15.81
C VAL A 278 4.34 -0.45 -16.85
N GLU A 279 5.28 -1.39 -16.66
CA GLU A 279 6.33 -1.68 -17.65
C GLU A 279 5.80 -2.43 -18.89
N HIS A 280 4.64 -3.07 -18.78
CA HIS A 280 4.01 -3.82 -19.86
C HIS A 280 2.87 -3.04 -20.51
N THR A 281 2.04 -2.36 -19.73
CA THR A 281 0.88 -1.59 -20.20
C THR A 281 0.43 -0.56 -19.17
N LYS A 282 -0.12 0.56 -19.66
CA LYS A 282 -0.82 1.55 -18.83
C LYS A 282 -2.32 1.33 -18.77
N THR A 283 -2.85 0.43 -19.60
CA THR A 283 -4.29 0.16 -19.69
C THR A 283 -4.66 -0.87 -18.65
N VAL A 284 -5.39 -0.45 -17.61
CA VAL A 284 -5.72 -1.30 -16.45
C VAL A 284 -7.20 -1.27 -16.10
N LEU A 285 -7.67 -2.34 -15.49
CA LEU A 285 -8.99 -2.46 -14.88
C LEU A 285 -8.83 -2.84 -13.41
N TYR A 286 -9.41 -2.06 -12.50
CA TYR A 286 -9.41 -2.37 -11.08
C TYR A 286 -10.62 -3.24 -10.71
N LEU A 287 -10.35 -4.35 -10.03
CA LEU A 287 -11.42 -5.16 -9.46
C LEU A 287 -11.97 -4.51 -8.19
N LEU A 288 -13.26 -4.70 -7.95
CA LEU A 288 -13.94 -4.35 -6.72
C LEU A 288 -14.15 -5.62 -5.87
N ASP A 289 -14.57 -5.43 -4.62
CA ASP A 289 -14.89 -6.53 -3.73
C ASP A 289 -16.02 -7.40 -4.33
N ASP A 290 -15.82 -8.72 -4.22
CA ASP A 290 -16.66 -9.80 -4.76
C ASP A 290 -16.74 -9.89 -6.29
N ASP A 291 -15.89 -9.14 -7.01
CA ASP A 291 -15.67 -9.41 -8.43
C ASP A 291 -14.92 -10.75 -8.61
N ILE A 292 -15.38 -11.55 -9.56
CA ILE A 292 -14.75 -12.79 -10.01
C ILE A 292 -14.44 -12.62 -11.49
N ALA A 293 -13.19 -12.27 -11.79
CA ALA A 293 -12.68 -12.14 -13.15
C ALA A 293 -12.27 -13.50 -13.69
N HIS A 294 -12.81 -13.89 -14.84
CA HIS A 294 -12.46 -15.10 -15.56
C HIS A 294 -11.84 -14.72 -16.90
N ILE A 295 -10.61 -15.20 -17.14
CA ILE A 295 -9.93 -15.05 -18.42
C ILE A 295 -9.87 -16.40 -19.11
N SER A 296 -10.47 -16.49 -20.29
CA SER A 296 -10.61 -17.71 -21.07
C SER A 296 -10.66 -17.36 -22.55
N GLU A 297 -9.95 -18.13 -23.39
CA GLU A 297 -9.95 -17.93 -24.85
C GLU A 297 -9.64 -16.48 -25.30
N GLY A 298 -8.82 -15.77 -24.52
CA GLY A 298 -8.45 -14.38 -24.79
C GLY A 298 -9.48 -13.34 -24.35
N GLU A 299 -10.63 -13.75 -23.81
CA GLU A 299 -11.67 -12.86 -23.30
C GLU A 299 -11.60 -12.72 -21.78
N LEU A 300 -11.89 -11.51 -21.29
CA LEU A 300 -12.07 -11.21 -19.87
C LEU A 300 -13.56 -10.99 -19.56
N HIS A 301 -14.07 -11.79 -18.65
CA HIS A 301 -15.44 -11.73 -18.11
C HIS A 301 -15.39 -11.43 -16.62
N ILE A 302 -16.30 -10.58 -16.13
CA ILE A 302 -16.39 -10.25 -14.70
C ILE A 302 -17.74 -10.68 -14.17
N HIS A 303 -17.73 -11.59 -13.19
CA HIS A 303 -18.95 -12.11 -12.58
C HIS A 303 -19.09 -11.62 -11.14
N ARG A 304 -20.33 -11.56 -10.66
CA ARG A 304 -20.67 -11.37 -9.24
C ARG A 304 -21.72 -12.36 -8.77
N LEU A 305 -21.61 -12.73 -7.50
CA LEU A 305 -22.58 -13.60 -6.82
C LEU A 305 -23.90 -12.86 -6.51
N ARG A 306 -23.83 -11.58 -6.14
CA ARG A 306 -24.97 -10.77 -5.73
C ARG A 306 -24.98 -9.44 -6.48
N ARG A 307 -26.18 -8.90 -6.65
CA ARG A 307 -26.38 -7.52 -7.11
C ARG A 307 -26.57 -6.66 -5.87
N ASP A 308 -25.58 -5.82 -5.58
CA ASP A 308 -25.69 -4.83 -4.51
C ASP A 308 -26.18 -3.51 -5.10
N ASP A 309 -27.25 -2.97 -4.51
CA ASP A 309 -27.81 -1.68 -4.90
C ASP A 309 -26.80 -0.57 -4.59
N GLY A 310 -26.12 -0.07 -5.62
CA GLY A 310 -25.15 1.02 -5.53
C GLY A 310 -23.82 0.77 -6.24
N ILE A 311 -23.51 -0.47 -6.62
CA ILE A 311 -22.26 -0.78 -7.34
C ILE A 311 -22.52 -0.79 -8.85
N SER A 312 -21.62 -0.13 -9.59
CA SER A 312 -21.68 -0.06 -11.05
C SER A 312 -21.78 -1.44 -11.69
N SER A 313 -22.64 -1.59 -12.69
CA SER A 313 -22.75 -2.79 -13.54
C SER A 313 -21.62 -2.91 -14.58
N ILE A 314 -20.69 -1.95 -14.59
CA ILE A 314 -19.52 -1.93 -15.46
C ILE A 314 -18.25 -1.69 -14.66
N ARG A 315 -17.12 -2.17 -15.19
CA ARG A 315 -15.76 -1.83 -14.72
C ARG A 315 -15.05 -1.05 -15.80
N SER A 316 -14.72 0.21 -15.51
CA SER A 316 -13.98 1.06 -16.43
C SER A 316 -12.54 0.59 -16.58
N ILE A 317 -12.07 0.57 -17.81
CA ILE A 317 -10.67 0.48 -18.18
C ILE A 317 -10.09 1.89 -18.12
N GLN A 318 -9.00 2.05 -17.38
CA GLN A 318 -8.38 3.33 -17.09
C GLN A 318 -6.92 3.32 -17.56
N THR A 319 -6.39 4.51 -17.82
CA THR A 319 -4.97 4.69 -18.13
C THR A 319 -4.23 5.10 -16.86
N LEU A 320 -3.22 4.33 -16.48
CA LEU A 320 -2.31 4.69 -15.40
C LEU A 320 -1.52 5.96 -15.75
N GLU A 321 -1.49 6.91 -14.82
CA GLU A 321 -0.65 8.12 -14.92
C GLU A 321 0.79 7.86 -14.46
N ILE A 322 1.06 6.73 -13.83
CA ILE A 322 2.39 6.35 -13.31
C ILE A 322 3.34 6.10 -14.49
N GLU A 323 4.55 6.63 -14.39
CA GLU A 323 5.64 6.37 -15.32
C GLU A 323 6.64 5.35 -14.75
N LEU A 324 7.24 4.53 -15.62
CA LEU A 324 8.22 3.53 -15.23
C LEU A 324 9.42 4.15 -14.47
N ALA A 325 9.84 5.36 -14.85
CA ALA A 325 10.94 6.06 -14.19
C ALA A 325 10.66 6.36 -12.71
N GLU A 326 9.41 6.54 -12.31
CA GLU A 326 9.03 6.85 -10.93
C GLU A 326 9.26 5.66 -9.99
N ILE A 327 9.16 4.43 -10.52
CA ILE A 327 9.36 3.17 -9.77
C ILE A 327 10.76 2.56 -9.98
N MET A 328 11.68 3.31 -10.60
CA MET A 328 13.08 2.92 -10.79
C MET A 328 14.00 3.71 -9.86
N LYS A 329 15.14 3.14 -9.46
CA LYS A 329 16.13 3.85 -8.62
C LYS A 329 16.87 4.97 -9.36
N GLY A 330 16.96 4.88 -10.69
CA GLY A 330 17.71 5.85 -11.49
C GLY A 330 19.20 5.85 -11.12
N SER A 331 19.75 7.02 -10.81
CA SER A 331 21.15 7.19 -10.40
C SER A 331 21.41 6.97 -8.90
N PHE A 332 20.39 6.60 -8.13
CA PHE A 332 20.52 6.38 -6.68
C PHE A 332 20.73 4.89 -6.37
N ASP A 333 21.40 4.61 -5.25
CA ASP A 333 21.65 3.23 -4.81
C ASP A 333 20.39 2.59 -4.19
N HIS A 334 19.55 3.42 -3.58
CA HIS A 334 18.37 3.00 -2.82
C HIS A 334 17.14 3.85 -3.17
N PHE A 335 15.95 3.25 -3.07
CA PHE A 335 14.69 3.99 -3.22
C PHE A 335 14.52 5.02 -2.12
N MET A 336 14.83 4.68 -0.87
CA MET A 336 14.77 5.65 0.24
C MET A 336 15.61 6.90 -0.05
N GLN A 337 16.82 6.74 -0.60
CA GLN A 337 17.67 7.86 -0.99
C GLN A 337 17.03 8.68 -2.12
N LYS A 338 16.62 8.04 -3.22
CA LYS A 338 15.90 8.70 -4.32
C LYS A 338 14.73 9.52 -3.81
N GLU A 339 13.89 8.92 -2.97
CA GLU A 339 12.65 9.52 -2.48
C GLU A 339 12.92 10.71 -1.53
N ILE A 340 14.00 10.68 -0.75
CA ILE A 340 14.45 11.84 0.04
C ILE A 340 14.86 12.98 -0.90
N TYR A 341 15.63 12.68 -1.94
CA TYR A 341 16.14 13.68 -2.90
C TYR A 341 15.08 14.20 -3.88
N GLU A 342 14.01 13.43 -4.12
CA GLU A 342 12.83 13.82 -4.91
C GLU A 342 11.88 14.76 -4.14
N GLN A 343 12.12 15.01 -2.85
CA GLN A 343 11.25 15.86 -2.05
C GLN A 343 10.98 17.24 -2.67
N PRO A 344 11.96 17.99 -3.22
CA PRO A 344 11.69 19.27 -3.89
C PRO A 344 10.63 19.18 -5.00
N ASP A 345 10.63 18.08 -5.76
CA ASP A 345 9.70 17.89 -6.88
C ASP A 345 8.34 17.35 -6.38
N SER A 346 8.36 16.43 -5.42
CA SER A 346 7.12 15.88 -4.84
C SER A 346 6.29 16.92 -4.08
N VAL A 347 6.94 17.88 -3.40
CA VAL A 347 6.21 19.01 -2.77
C VAL A 347 5.58 19.92 -3.81
N VAL A 348 6.26 20.17 -4.94
CA VAL A 348 5.71 20.94 -6.07
C VAL A 348 4.52 20.19 -6.67
N ASN A 349 4.63 18.88 -6.88
CA ASN A 349 3.55 18.05 -7.40
C ASN A 349 2.33 18.00 -6.46
N THR A 350 2.57 18.05 -5.15
CA THR A 350 1.52 18.16 -4.13
C THR A 350 0.77 19.48 -4.24
N MET A 351 1.43 20.58 -4.60
CA MET A 351 0.82 21.92 -4.73
C MET A 351 0.25 22.19 -6.14
N ARG A 352 0.69 21.43 -7.15
CA ARG A 352 0.38 21.64 -8.56
C ARG A 352 -1.13 21.71 -8.80
N GLY A 353 -1.57 22.80 -9.43
CA GLY A 353 -2.99 23.05 -9.74
C GLY A 353 -3.89 23.32 -8.53
N ARG A 354 -3.32 23.37 -7.31
CA ARG A 354 -4.05 23.60 -6.06
C ARG A 354 -3.70 24.92 -5.41
N VAL A 355 -2.47 25.40 -5.57
CA VAL A 355 -2.03 26.69 -5.05
C VAL A 355 -1.83 27.66 -6.20
N ASN A 356 -2.49 28.82 -6.12
CA ASN A 356 -2.23 29.96 -6.96
C ASN A 356 -1.47 31.01 -6.13
N PHE A 357 -0.18 31.13 -6.38
CA PHE A 357 0.72 32.01 -5.63
C PHE A 357 0.50 33.50 -5.96
N ASP A 358 0.05 33.84 -7.17
CA ASP A 358 -0.22 35.24 -7.55
C ASP A 358 -1.43 35.84 -6.83
N SER A 359 -2.42 35.00 -6.52
CA SER A 359 -3.68 35.40 -5.87
C SER A 359 -3.81 34.89 -4.43
N HIS A 360 -2.77 34.27 -3.89
CA HIS A 360 -2.75 33.64 -2.57
C HIS A 360 -3.97 32.75 -2.30
N ARG A 361 -4.36 31.94 -3.29
CA ARG A 361 -5.57 31.11 -3.21
C ARG A 361 -5.25 29.63 -3.26
N ILE A 362 -5.89 28.85 -2.39
CA ILE A 362 -5.80 27.39 -2.37
C ILE A 362 -7.13 26.77 -2.77
N THR A 363 -7.10 25.80 -3.68
CA THR A 363 -8.29 25.05 -4.10
C THR A 363 -8.00 23.56 -4.13
N LEU A 364 -8.49 22.84 -3.13
CA LEU A 364 -8.53 21.38 -3.13
C LEU A 364 -9.86 20.91 -3.72
N GLY A 365 -9.84 20.59 -5.01
CA GLY A 365 -11.05 20.21 -5.77
C GLY A 365 -11.84 19.08 -5.11
N GLY A 366 -11.16 18.09 -4.53
CA GLY A 366 -11.79 16.95 -3.87
C GLY A 366 -12.60 17.31 -2.62
N LEU A 367 -12.37 18.48 -2.00
CA LEU A 367 -13.11 18.93 -0.81
C LEU A 367 -14.21 19.94 -1.13
N LYS A 368 -14.24 20.49 -2.34
CA LYS A 368 -15.08 21.65 -2.71
C LYS A 368 -16.55 21.49 -2.34
N SER A 369 -17.13 20.32 -2.59
CA SER A 369 -18.54 20.03 -2.31
C SER A 369 -18.87 19.90 -0.81
N TYR A 370 -17.85 19.79 0.04
CA TYR A 370 -17.99 19.50 1.47
C TYR A 370 -17.44 20.60 2.38
N LEU A 371 -16.76 21.63 1.86
CA LEU A 371 -16.16 22.70 2.65
C LEU A 371 -17.14 23.35 3.64
N SER A 372 -18.37 23.64 3.21
CA SER A 372 -19.39 24.25 4.06
C SER A 372 -19.85 23.33 5.19
N THR A 373 -19.81 22.01 4.98
CA THR A 373 -20.11 21.02 6.02
C THR A 373 -18.93 20.88 6.97
N ILE A 374 -17.69 20.82 6.46
CA ILE A 374 -16.49 20.73 7.29
C ILE A 374 -16.35 21.97 8.19
N ARG A 375 -16.57 23.18 7.66
CA ARG A 375 -16.52 24.43 8.45
C ARG A 375 -17.58 24.52 9.56
N ARG A 376 -18.66 23.74 9.49
CA ARG A 376 -19.72 23.69 10.50
C ARG A 376 -19.53 22.58 11.54
N CYS A 377 -18.52 21.73 11.36
CA CYS A 377 -18.22 20.67 12.33
C CYS A 377 -17.77 21.25 13.67
N ARG A 378 -17.92 20.47 14.74
CA ARG A 378 -17.53 20.89 16.08
C ARG A 378 -16.19 20.33 16.52
N ARG A 379 -15.66 19.35 15.79
CA ARG A 379 -14.38 18.70 16.08
C ARG A 379 -13.84 18.04 14.82
N ILE A 380 -12.52 18.12 14.65
CA ILE A 380 -11.76 17.39 13.65
C ILE A 380 -10.99 16.27 14.36
N VAL A 381 -11.07 15.06 13.82
CA VAL A 381 -10.36 13.87 14.35
C VAL A 381 -9.44 13.35 13.26
N PHE A 382 -8.13 13.50 13.44
CA PHE A 382 -7.13 12.83 12.62
C PHE A 382 -6.95 11.39 13.10
N CYS A 383 -6.99 10.44 12.17
CA CYS A 383 -6.78 9.02 12.46
C CYS A 383 -5.80 8.42 11.46
N ALA A 384 -4.71 7.83 11.95
CA ALA A 384 -3.65 7.26 11.12
C ALA A 384 -2.74 6.31 11.92
N CYS A 385 -1.75 5.70 11.26
CA CYS A 385 -0.71 4.87 11.89
C CYS A 385 0.70 5.37 11.51
N GLY A 386 1.68 5.11 12.37
CA GLY A 386 3.11 5.35 12.10
C GLY A 386 3.44 6.77 11.62
N THR A 387 4.27 6.88 10.58
CA THR A 387 4.65 8.18 9.98
C THR A 387 3.45 9.03 9.54
N SER A 388 2.34 8.43 9.07
CA SER A 388 1.14 9.19 8.72
C SER A 388 0.48 9.83 9.94
N TYR A 389 0.51 9.18 11.11
CA TYR A 389 0.10 9.79 12.37
C TYR A 389 1.02 10.95 12.78
N HIS A 390 2.33 10.86 12.55
CA HIS A 390 3.24 11.97 12.79
C HIS A 390 2.93 13.19 11.90
N SER A 391 2.49 12.99 10.65
CA SER A 391 2.07 14.11 9.79
C SER A 391 0.84 14.85 10.35
N ALA A 392 -0.07 14.11 10.99
CA ALA A 392 -1.22 14.69 11.69
C ALA A 392 -0.79 15.49 12.93
N LEU A 393 0.13 14.94 13.72
CA LEU A 393 0.71 15.65 14.87
C LEU A 393 1.43 16.93 14.45
N ALA A 394 2.15 16.89 13.33
CA ALA A 394 2.91 18.02 12.83
C ALA A 394 2.01 19.19 12.42
N THR A 395 0.80 18.89 11.95
CA THR A 395 -0.16 19.87 11.44
C THR A 395 -1.29 20.21 12.40
N ARG A 396 -1.42 19.49 13.52
CA ARG A 396 -2.47 19.71 14.53
C ARG A 396 -2.58 21.18 14.96
N ALA A 397 -1.46 21.78 15.35
CA ALA A 397 -1.46 23.14 15.89
C ALA A 397 -1.91 24.20 14.86
N ILE A 398 -1.51 24.05 13.59
CA ILE A 398 -1.93 25.00 12.53
C ILE A 398 -3.40 24.82 12.13
N PHE A 399 -3.95 23.60 12.23
CA PHE A 399 -5.39 23.40 12.11
C PHE A 399 -6.15 24.08 13.24
N GLU A 400 -5.72 23.90 14.50
CA GLU A 400 -6.33 24.55 15.66
C GLU A 400 -6.29 26.09 15.50
N GLU A 401 -5.14 26.64 15.09
CA GLU A 401 -4.96 28.07 14.84
C GLU A 401 -5.90 28.62 13.75
N LEU A 402 -5.89 28.01 12.56
CA LEU A 402 -6.61 28.56 11.40
C LEU A 402 -8.12 28.30 11.47
N THR A 403 -8.53 27.14 11.99
CA THR A 403 -9.93 26.73 12.01
C THR A 403 -10.65 27.10 13.32
N GLU A 404 -9.92 27.25 14.43
CA GLU A 404 -10.46 27.34 15.82
C GLU A 404 -11.40 26.18 16.18
N ILE A 405 -11.33 25.07 15.44
CA ILE A 405 -12.08 23.85 15.72
C ILE A 405 -11.17 22.94 16.56
N PRO A 406 -11.67 22.31 17.64
CA PRO A 406 -10.92 21.29 18.37
C PRO A 406 -10.39 20.19 17.45
N VAL A 407 -9.09 19.95 17.51
CA VAL A 407 -8.43 18.89 16.74
C VAL A 407 -7.90 17.82 17.67
N SER A 408 -8.25 16.57 17.37
CA SER A 408 -7.71 15.39 18.03
C SER A 408 -6.89 14.56 17.04
N THR A 409 -5.86 13.89 17.53
CA THR A 409 -4.98 13.02 16.74
C THR A 409 -4.95 11.66 17.41
N GLU A 410 -5.35 10.63 16.69
CA GLU A 410 -5.55 9.28 17.22
C GLU A 410 -4.74 8.26 16.41
N LEU A 411 -4.12 7.31 17.12
CA LEU A 411 -3.57 6.11 16.52
C LEU A 411 -4.73 5.15 16.21
N ALA A 412 -4.83 4.68 14.97
CA ALA A 412 -6.03 3.98 14.51
C ALA A 412 -6.33 2.68 15.29
N SER A 413 -5.30 1.95 15.73
CA SER A 413 -5.46 0.75 16.56
C SER A 413 -6.08 1.07 17.93
N ASP A 414 -5.47 1.98 18.70
CA ASP A 414 -6.00 2.40 20.01
C ASP A 414 -7.38 3.07 19.90
N PHE A 415 -7.63 3.79 18.80
CA PHE A 415 -8.93 4.38 18.51
C PHE A 415 -10.05 3.34 18.45
N LEU A 416 -9.79 2.19 17.81
CA LEU A 416 -10.71 1.06 17.68
C LEU A 416 -10.85 0.32 19.01
N ASP A 417 -9.74 0.03 19.69
CA ASP A 417 -9.72 -0.68 20.98
C ASP A 417 -10.55 0.03 22.04
N ARG A 418 -10.43 1.36 22.11
CA ARG A 418 -11.20 2.20 23.05
C ARG A 418 -12.65 2.41 22.64
N LYS A 419 -13.05 1.97 21.43
CA LYS A 419 -14.35 2.27 20.81
C LYS A 419 -14.66 3.75 20.93
N THR A 420 -13.76 4.56 20.39
CA THR A 420 -13.75 6.01 20.60
C THR A 420 -15.10 6.66 20.26
N PRO A 421 -15.65 7.56 21.11
CA PRO A 421 -16.90 8.25 20.80
C PRO A 421 -16.78 9.18 19.59
N ILE A 422 -17.62 8.94 18.59
CA ILE A 422 -17.74 9.73 17.37
C ILE A 422 -19.20 10.16 17.18
N PHE A 423 -19.39 11.40 16.74
CA PHE A 423 -20.65 12.08 16.57
C PHE A 423 -20.84 12.54 15.12
N ARG A 424 -22.08 12.86 14.75
CA ARG A 424 -22.46 13.23 13.36
C ARG A 424 -21.90 14.59 12.93
N ASP A 425 -21.53 15.43 13.89
CA ASP A 425 -20.91 16.74 13.68
C ASP A 425 -19.38 16.72 13.82
N ASP A 426 -18.78 15.52 13.87
CA ASP A 426 -17.34 15.32 13.71
C ASP A 426 -16.96 15.25 12.22
N VAL A 427 -15.76 15.74 11.93
CA VAL A 427 -15.05 15.47 10.67
C VAL A 427 -13.86 14.57 10.99
N CYS A 428 -13.85 13.37 10.43
CA CYS A 428 -12.78 12.40 10.63
C CYS A 428 -11.88 12.38 9.39
N VAL A 429 -10.60 12.67 9.55
CA VAL A 429 -9.62 12.73 8.47
C VAL A 429 -8.66 11.55 8.59
N PHE A 430 -8.68 10.66 7.60
CA PHE A 430 -7.91 9.42 7.55
C PHE A 430 -6.69 9.61 6.66
N ILE A 431 -5.50 9.51 7.26
CA ILE A 431 -4.24 9.79 6.56
C ILE A 431 -3.50 8.47 6.35
N SER A 432 -3.27 8.11 5.09
CA SER A 432 -2.57 6.86 4.74
C SER A 432 -1.92 6.98 3.38
N GLN A 433 -0.61 6.74 3.29
CA GLN A 433 0.10 6.72 2.01
C GLN A 433 -0.52 5.70 1.05
N SER A 434 -0.71 4.46 1.51
CA SER A 434 -1.22 3.36 0.68
C SER A 434 -2.74 3.40 0.49
N GLY A 435 -3.46 4.02 1.42
CA GLY A 435 -4.92 3.95 1.46
C GLY A 435 -5.47 2.56 1.79
N GLU A 436 -4.60 1.63 2.20
CA GLU A 436 -4.91 0.21 2.45
C GLU A 436 -4.52 -0.25 3.88
N THR A 437 -4.15 0.68 4.77
CA THR A 437 -3.80 0.35 6.15
C THR A 437 -5.03 -0.18 6.90
N ALA A 438 -4.95 -1.42 7.42
CA ALA A 438 -6.10 -2.14 7.97
C ALA A 438 -6.82 -1.36 9.10
N ASP A 439 -6.10 -1.01 10.17
CA ASP A 439 -6.67 -0.24 11.29
C ASP A 439 -7.29 1.09 10.83
N THR A 440 -6.64 1.80 9.90
CA THR A 440 -7.15 3.08 9.39
C THR A 440 -8.43 2.90 8.58
N ILE A 441 -8.55 1.83 7.78
CA ILE A 441 -9.79 1.50 7.07
C ILE A 441 -10.90 1.15 8.06
N LEU A 442 -10.60 0.32 9.06
CA LEU A 442 -11.57 -0.09 10.07
C LEU A 442 -12.04 1.12 10.90
N ALA A 443 -11.13 2.01 11.29
CA ALA A 443 -11.46 3.27 11.95
C ALA A 443 -12.36 4.17 11.08
N MET A 444 -12.10 4.22 9.76
CA MET A 444 -12.95 4.95 8.82
C MET A 444 -14.35 4.38 8.73
N ARG A 445 -14.48 3.06 8.55
CA ARG A 445 -15.79 2.39 8.52
C ARG A 445 -16.54 2.58 9.84
N TYR A 446 -15.84 2.48 10.97
CA TYR A 446 -16.39 2.77 12.30
C TYR A 446 -16.96 4.19 12.42
N CYS A 447 -16.29 5.19 11.84
CA CYS A 447 -16.76 6.58 11.81
C CYS A 447 -17.93 6.80 10.83
N ILE A 448 -17.91 6.14 9.66
CA ILE A 448 -19.02 6.17 8.68
C ILE A 448 -20.30 5.63 9.31
N GLU A 449 -20.23 4.51 10.03
CA GLU A 449 -21.37 3.91 10.75
C GLU A 449 -22.00 4.86 11.78
N ARG A 450 -21.19 5.77 12.36
CA ARG A 450 -21.64 6.78 13.31
C ARG A 450 -22.11 8.08 12.66
N GLY A 451 -22.05 8.14 11.33
CA GLY A 451 -22.53 9.25 10.52
C GLY A 451 -21.62 10.47 10.52
N ALA A 452 -20.33 10.31 10.86
CA ALA A 452 -19.33 11.38 10.76
C ALA A 452 -18.90 11.61 9.31
N LEU A 453 -18.55 12.86 8.98
CA LEU A 453 -18.00 13.16 7.66
C LEU A 453 -16.55 12.69 7.58
N CYS A 454 -16.33 11.63 6.81
CA CYS A 454 -15.00 11.02 6.61
C CYS A 454 -14.27 11.59 5.39
N VAL A 455 -13.03 12.05 5.58
CA VAL A 455 -12.13 12.63 4.57
C VAL A 455 -10.88 11.76 4.40
N GLY A 456 -10.55 11.32 3.19
CA GLY A 456 -9.32 10.56 2.92
C GLY A 456 -8.17 11.44 2.45
N VAL A 457 -6.98 11.31 3.04
CA VAL A 457 -5.73 11.93 2.56
C VAL A 457 -4.76 10.81 2.16
N THR A 458 -4.65 10.55 0.86
CA THR A 458 -4.02 9.32 0.33
C THR A 458 -3.03 9.57 -0.80
N ASN A 459 -2.08 8.64 -1.00
CA ASN A 459 -1.16 8.68 -2.15
C ASN A 459 -1.44 7.59 -3.21
N THR A 460 -2.50 6.79 -3.03
CA THR A 460 -2.88 5.75 -3.99
C THR A 460 -4.30 5.98 -4.48
N VAL A 461 -4.42 6.24 -5.78
CA VAL A 461 -5.71 6.39 -6.48
C VAL A 461 -6.46 5.05 -6.48
N GLY A 462 -7.76 5.09 -6.18
CA GLY A 462 -8.60 3.89 -6.17
C GLY A 462 -8.39 2.96 -4.97
N SER A 463 -7.57 3.37 -3.99
CA SER A 463 -7.43 2.68 -2.71
C SER A 463 -8.74 2.66 -1.91
N SER A 464 -8.87 1.72 -0.98
CA SER A 464 -10.06 1.56 -0.12
C SER A 464 -10.44 2.86 0.60
N ILE A 465 -9.48 3.54 1.25
CA ILE A 465 -9.72 4.85 1.90
C ILE A 465 -10.19 5.91 0.89
N SER A 466 -9.58 5.98 -0.29
CA SER A 466 -9.96 6.98 -1.30
C SER A 466 -11.35 6.77 -1.90
N ARG A 467 -11.85 5.52 -1.92
CA ARG A 467 -13.15 5.17 -2.49
C ARG A 467 -14.29 5.25 -1.48
N GLU A 468 -14.05 4.83 -0.24
CA GLU A 468 -15.08 4.74 0.79
C GLU A 468 -15.25 6.04 1.60
N SER A 469 -14.26 6.93 1.60
CA SER A 469 -14.41 8.27 2.18
C SER A 469 -15.36 9.15 1.36
N HIS A 470 -16.02 10.12 2.00
CA HIS A 470 -17.00 10.99 1.34
C HIS A 470 -16.33 12.00 0.39
N CYS A 471 -15.12 12.41 0.75
CA CYS A 471 -14.27 13.30 -0.02
C CYS A 471 -12.81 13.08 0.37
N GLY A 472 -11.88 13.66 -0.39
CA GLY A 472 -10.47 13.44 -0.09
C GLY A 472 -9.50 14.30 -0.87
N VAL A 473 -8.22 14.16 -0.52
CA VAL A 473 -7.09 14.82 -1.14
C VAL A 473 -6.06 13.76 -1.51
N HIS A 474 -5.81 13.61 -2.81
CA HIS A 474 -4.68 12.81 -3.26
C HIS A 474 -3.40 13.63 -3.11
N ILE A 475 -2.42 13.19 -2.30
CA ILE A 475 -1.23 14.00 -2.03
C ILE A 475 -0.34 14.17 -3.27
N ASN A 476 -0.38 13.25 -4.23
CA ASN A 476 0.35 13.33 -5.50
C ASN A 476 1.89 13.42 -5.32
N ALA A 477 2.45 12.60 -4.43
CA ALA A 477 3.89 12.52 -4.20
C ALA A 477 4.62 11.61 -5.22
N GLY A 478 3.86 11.00 -6.15
CA GLY A 478 4.30 9.87 -6.96
C GLY A 478 4.40 8.56 -6.15
N PRO A 479 4.64 7.41 -6.79
CA PRO A 479 4.88 6.15 -6.11
C PRO A 479 6.02 6.25 -5.09
N GLU A 480 5.85 5.63 -3.93
CA GLU A 480 6.87 5.50 -2.91
C GLU A 480 7.13 4.01 -2.73
N ILE A 481 8.35 3.55 -3.01
CA ILE A 481 8.78 2.16 -3.01
C ILE A 481 9.55 1.84 -1.73
N GLY A 482 10.36 2.77 -1.20
CA GLY A 482 11.09 2.58 0.05
C GLY A 482 10.16 2.21 1.20
N VAL A 483 10.53 1.25 2.05
CA VAL A 483 9.66 0.80 3.16
C VAL A 483 9.41 1.93 4.15
N ALA A 484 10.46 2.65 4.54
CA ALA A 484 10.35 3.82 5.40
C ALA A 484 9.82 5.04 4.62
N SER A 485 8.66 5.56 5.03
CA SER A 485 8.05 6.71 4.36
C SER A 485 8.90 7.99 4.51
N THR A 486 9.01 8.77 3.42
CA THR A 486 9.80 10.01 3.35
C THR A 486 9.02 11.12 2.64
N LYS A 487 8.96 11.10 1.30
CA LYS A 487 8.23 12.10 0.51
C LYS A 487 6.72 12.07 0.75
N ALA A 488 6.15 10.93 1.14
CA ALA A 488 4.74 10.89 1.52
C ALA A 488 4.47 11.64 2.84
N TYR A 489 5.39 11.60 3.83
CA TYR A 489 5.25 12.41 5.06
C TYR A 489 5.20 13.91 4.77
N THR A 490 6.17 14.42 4.00
CA THR A 490 6.23 15.85 3.67
C THR A 490 5.07 16.28 2.77
N SER A 491 4.64 15.43 1.84
CA SER A 491 3.47 15.69 1.00
C SER A 491 2.14 15.63 1.78
N GLN A 492 2.01 14.72 2.76
CA GLN A 492 0.87 14.67 3.69
C GLN A 492 0.80 15.95 4.53
N TYR A 493 1.94 16.37 5.09
CA TYR A 493 2.05 17.61 5.85
C TYR A 493 1.57 18.81 5.00
N ILE A 494 2.07 18.97 3.78
CA ILE A 494 1.65 20.08 2.89
C ILE A 494 0.16 19.98 2.55
N ALA A 495 -0.34 18.79 2.20
CA ALA A 495 -1.76 18.60 1.89
C ALA A 495 -2.66 19.02 3.07
N LEU A 496 -2.28 18.64 4.29
CA LEU A 496 -2.97 19.03 5.52
C LEU A 496 -2.87 20.55 5.77
N VAL A 497 -1.72 21.19 5.58
CA VAL A 497 -1.60 22.67 5.66
C VAL A 497 -2.51 23.36 4.65
N MET A 498 -2.51 22.90 3.39
CA MET A 498 -3.42 23.43 2.36
C MET A 498 -4.89 23.28 2.74
N MET A 499 -5.26 22.16 3.38
CA MET A 499 -6.61 21.96 3.91
C MET A 499 -6.95 22.98 5.00
N ALA A 500 -6.07 23.22 5.97
CA ALA A 500 -6.29 24.21 7.03
C ALA A 500 -6.44 25.64 6.48
N ILE A 501 -5.61 26.01 5.50
CA ILE A 501 -5.71 27.30 4.79
C ILE A 501 -7.06 27.41 4.09
N GLN A 502 -7.45 26.39 3.31
CA GLN A 502 -8.72 26.42 2.59
C GLN A 502 -9.92 26.47 3.53
N LEU A 503 -9.88 25.78 4.67
CA LEU A 503 -10.96 25.81 5.66
C LEU A 503 -11.12 27.19 6.32
N SER A 504 -10.04 27.96 6.43
CA SER A 504 -10.02 29.29 7.07
C SER A 504 -10.24 30.47 6.11
N GLU A 505 -10.47 30.25 4.81
CA GLU A 505 -10.61 31.32 3.81
C GLU A 505 -11.71 32.35 4.13
N ASP A 506 -12.80 31.95 4.79
CA ASP A 506 -13.91 32.86 5.12
C ASP A 506 -13.58 33.83 6.28
N ARG A 507 -12.39 33.70 6.89
CA ARG A 507 -11.95 34.54 8.01
C ARG A 507 -10.98 35.62 7.53
N THR A 508 -11.44 36.86 7.49
CA THR A 508 -10.61 38.00 7.08
C THR A 508 -9.42 38.22 8.02
N SER A 509 -9.56 37.98 9.32
CA SER A 509 -8.49 38.13 10.32
C SER A 509 -7.28 37.21 10.07
N MET A 510 -7.49 36.06 9.42
CA MET A 510 -6.42 35.09 9.13
C MET A 510 -5.75 35.32 7.77
N THR A 511 -6.11 36.38 7.03
CA THR A 511 -5.62 36.61 5.67
C THR A 511 -4.11 36.79 5.62
N GLU A 512 -3.54 37.62 6.49
CA GLU A 512 -2.10 37.86 6.53
C GLU A 512 -1.34 36.56 6.85
N ARG A 513 -1.83 35.80 7.84
CA ARG A 513 -1.27 34.51 8.22
C ARG A 513 -1.34 33.47 7.09
N ARG A 514 -2.46 33.37 6.37
CA ARG A 514 -2.57 32.49 5.20
C ARG A 514 -1.58 32.89 4.11
N ASN A 515 -1.46 34.19 3.83
CA ASN A 515 -0.54 34.69 2.80
C ASN A 515 0.91 34.39 3.15
N GLU A 516 1.31 34.61 4.41
CA GLU A 516 2.64 34.25 4.93
C GLU A 516 2.94 32.76 4.69
N ILE A 517 2.01 31.88 5.03
CA ILE A 517 2.18 30.42 4.84
C ILE A 517 2.26 30.07 3.36
N ILE A 518 1.44 30.69 2.49
CA ILE A 518 1.47 30.46 1.04
C ILE A 518 2.79 30.92 0.42
N ASP A 519 3.34 32.06 0.85
CA ASP A 519 4.66 32.54 0.44
C ASP A 519 5.77 31.59 0.91
N GLY A 520 5.63 31.06 2.13
CA GLY A 520 6.50 30.01 2.66
C GLY A 520 6.47 28.73 1.82
N LEU A 521 5.28 28.28 1.42
CA LEU A 521 5.08 27.13 0.54
C LEU A 521 5.72 27.35 -0.84
N HIS A 522 5.68 28.58 -1.37
CA HIS A 522 6.32 28.93 -2.63
C HIS A 522 7.85 28.80 -2.56
N ALA A 523 8.47 29.24 -1.46
CA ALA A 523 9.92 29.17 -1.25
C ALA A 523 10.41 27.76 -0.87
N LEU A 524 9.53 26.92 -0.32
CA LEU A 524 9.86 25.63 0.26
C LEU A 524 10.71 24.69 -0.63
N PRO A 525 10.43 24.50 -1.94
CA PRO A 525 11.25 23.62 -2.78
C PRO A 525 12.71 24.06 -2.87
N GLY A 526 12.97 25.38 -2.86
CA GLY A 526 14.32 25.94 -2.83
C GLY A 526 15.02 25.64 -1.51
N HIS A 527 14.34 25.88 -0.39
CA HIS A 527 14.86 25.57 0.94
C HIS A 527 15.15 24.08 1.14
N ILE A 528 14.31 23.18 0.60
CA ILE A 528 14.57 21.73 0.64
C ILE A 528 15.87 21.41 -0.11
N LYS A 529 16.12 22.01 -1.28
CA LYS A 529 17.38 21.83 -2.03
C LYS A 529 18.59 22.31 -1.24
N GLU A 530 18.49 23.41 -0.50
CA GLU A 530 19.55 23.88 0.40
C GLU A 530 19.85 22.88 1.51
N VAL A 531 18.82 22.26 2.10
CA VAL A 531 18.99 21.23 3.12
C VAL A 531 19.58 19.94 2.55
N LEU A 532 19.21 19.56 1.31
CA LEU A 532 19.83 18.40 0.66
C LEU A 532 21.32 18.66 0.32
N ALA A 533 21.73 19.92 0.17
CA ALA A 533 23.12 20.26 -0.14
C ALA A 533 24.10 19.98 1.01
N ILE A 534 23.63 19.89 2.26
CA ILE A 534 24.46 19.57 3.43
C ILE A 534 24.61 18.05 3.68
N ASP A 535 24.19 17.20 2.74
CA ASP A 535 24.22 15.73 2.89
C ASP A 535 25.61 15.18 3.23
N GLN A 536 26.68 15.74 2.63
CA GLN A 536 28.05 15.31 2.92
C GLN A 536 28.45 15.55 4.37
N ASP A 537 27.99 16.65 4.98
CA ASP A 537 28.26 16.93 6.39
C ASP A 537 27.43 16.01 7.30
N LEU A 538 26.21 15.67 6.91
CA LEU A 538 25.39 14.68 7.61
C LEU A 538 26.01 13.27 7.54
N GLN A 539 26.57 12.88 6.40
CA GLN A 539 27.30 11.64 6.26
C GLN A 539 28.53 11.61 7.19
N ARG A 540 29.28 12.72 7.28
CA ARG A 540 30.41 12.85 8.21
C ARG A 540 29.96 12.73 9.65
N LEU A 541 28.89 13.44 10.03
CA LEU A 541 28.30 13.39 11.37
C LEU A 541 27.84 11.98 11.74
N ALA A 542 27.15 11.28 10.84
CA ALA A 542 26.74 9.90 11.03
C ALA A 542 27.95 8.99 11.30
N ARG A 543 29.00 9.10 10.48
CA ARG A 543 30.21 8.26 10.57
C ARG A 543 31.02 8.53 11.84
N GLU A 544 31.25 9.79 12.18
CA GLU A 544 32.19 10.19 13.22
C GLU A 544 31.57 10.25 14.61
N VAL A 545 30.27 10.56 14.70
CA VAL A 545 29.61 10.84 15.98
C VAL A 545 28.57 9.79 16.35
N LEU A 546 27.73 9.35 15.40
CA LEU A 546 26.53 8.58 15.74
C LEU A 546 26.65 7.07 15.49
N HIS A 547 27.45 6.62 14.52
CA HIS A 547 27.44 5.23 14.07
C HIS A 547 27.80 4.19 15.14
N LYS A 548 28.62 4.58 16.14
CA LYS A 548 29.01 3.68 17.24
C LYS A 548 28.01 3.70 18.41
N GLU A 549 27.06 4.63 18.40
CA GLU A 549 26.12 4.80 19.48
C GLU A 549 25.01 3.75 19.43
N LYS A 550 24.54 3.34 20.60
CA LYS A 550 23.46 2.35 20.72
C LYS A 550 22.10 2.99 20.87
N SER A 551 22.07 4.20 21.41
CA SER A 551 20.85 4.93 21.71
C SER A 551 20.99 6.39 21.29
N LEU A 552 19.87 7.04 20.97
CA LEU A 552 19.84 8.44 20.55
C LEU A 552 18.55 9.10 21.03
N LEU A 553 18.67 10.20 21.77
CA LEU A 553 17.53 11.02 22.17
C LEU A 553 17.35 12.19 21.20
N ILE A 554 16.15 12.40 20.70
CA ILE A 554 15.80 13.52 19.82
C ILE A 554 14.80 14.41 20.54
N MET A 555 15.14 15.67 20.75
CA MET A 555 14.38 16.60 21.60
C MET A 555 13.90 17.81 20.81
N GLY A 556 12.67 18.23 21.06
CA GLY A 556 12.05 19.38 20.39
C GLY A 556 10.74 19.78 21.04
N ARG A 557 10.14 20.89 20.60
CA ARG A 557 8.90 21.42 21.17
C ARG A 557 8.02 22.07 20.10
N GLY A 558 6.72 22.16 20.36
CA GLY A 558 5.76 22.79 19.43
C GLY A 558 5.72 22.06 18.09
N PHE A 559 5.85 22.80 16.99
CA PHE A 559 5.90 22.24 15.64
C PHE A 559 7.01 21.20 15.45
N GLN A 560 8.07 21.25 16.28
CA GLN A 560 9.19 20.31 16.21
C GLN A 560 8.96 19.00 16.98
N ASN A 561 7.88 18.87 17.75
CA ASN A 561 7.59 17.63 18.47
C ASN A 561 7.39 16.45 17.50
N ALA A 562 6.60 16.66 16.45
CA ALA A 562 6.39 15.64 15.42
C ALA A 562 7.69 15.30 14.68
N THR A 563 8.55 16.29 14.41
CA THR A 563 9.88 16.07 13.82
C THR A 563 10.73 15.13 14.67
N CYS A 564 10.69 15.26 16.00
CA CYS A 564 11.43 14.38 16.90
C CYS A 564 10.91 12.94 16.87
N LEU A 565 9.59 12.77 16.93
CA LEU A 565 8.97 11.44 16.87
C LEU A 565 9.21 10.75 15.53
N GLU A 566 9.09 11.49 14.43
CA GLU A 566 9.34 10.96 13.08
C GLU A 566 10.81 10.62 12.86
N GLY A 567 11.74 11.50 13.24
CA GLY A 567 13.17 11.22 13.14
C GLY A 567 13.59 9.99 13.96
N ALA A 568 13.03 9.84 15.17
CA ALA A 568 13.26 8.68 16.02
C ALA A 568 12.59 7.41 15.46
N LEU A 569 11.50 7.52 14.72
CA LEU A 569 10.92 6.39 14.01
C LEU A 569 11.80 5.97 12.83
N LYS A 570 12.26 6.91 11.99
CA LYS A 570 13.14 6.62 10.86
C LYS A 570 14.43 5.94 11.28
N ILE A 571 15.14 6.51 12.25
CA ILE A 571 16.40 5.93 12.74
C ILE A 571 16.15 4.52 13.30
N LYS A 572 15.07 4.32 14.08
CA LYS A 572 14.70 3.00 14.61
C LYS A 572 14.39 1.99 13.49
N GLU A 573 13.63 2.39 12.48
CA GLU A 573 13.18 1.51 11.39
C GLU A 573 14.34 1.04 10.51
N VAL A 574 15.25 1.93 10.10
CA VAL A 574 16.25 1.59 9.07
C VAL A 574 17.64 1.30 9.61
N SER A 575 18.04 1.89 10.75
CA SER A 575 19.39 1.64 11.33
C SER A 575 19.38 0.69 12.53
N TYR A 576 18.20 0.39 13.08
CA TYR A 576 18.00 -0.39 14.31
C TYR A 576 18.67 0.18 15.57
N MET A 577 19.14 1.43 15.51
CA MET A 577 19.58 2.17 16.67
C MET A 577 18.37 2.53 17.53
N HIS A 578 18.48 2.34 18.85
CA HIS A 578 17.40 2.70 19.76
C HIS A 578 17.26 4.23 19.82
N SER A 579 16.29 4.77 19.09
CA SER A 579 16.04 6.21 19.03
C SER A 579 14.68 6.56 19.61
N GLU A 580 14.64 7.63 20.40
CA GLU A 580 13.45 8.07 21.11
C GLU A 580 13.25 9.59 20.94
N GLY A 581 12.04 9.97 20.54
CA GLY A 581 11.63 11.37 20.44
C GLY A 581 11.02 11.84 21.76
N ILE A 582 11.59 12.88 22.37
CA ILE A 582 11.17 13.41 23.67
C ILE A 582 10.71 14.86 23.50
N LEU A 583 9.53 15.17 24.03
CA LEU A 583 9.06 16.54 24.16
C LEU A 583 9.98 17.29 25.13
N ALA A 584 10.67 18.33 24.66
CA ALA A 584 11.67 19.06 25.46
C ALA A 584 11.10 19.69 26.74
N GLY A 585 9.78 19.93 26.79
CA GLY A 585 9.09 20.37 28.00
C GLY A 585 9.05 19.33 29.12
N GLU A 586 9.15 18.04 28.79
CA GLU A 586 9.02 16.92 29.71
C GLU A 586 10.33 16.47 30.35
N LEU A 587 11.48 17.06 29.95
CA LEU A 587 12.80 16.61 30.40
C LEU A 587 12.91 16.51 31.93
N LYS A 588 12.45 17.53 32.66
CA LYS A 588 12.51 17.56 34.13
C LYS A 588 11.58 16.56 34.82
N HIS A 589 10.65 15.96 34.08
CA HIS A 589 9.67 15.01 34.60
C HIS A 589 10.15 13.56 34.51
N GLY A 590 11.44 13.33 34.22
CA GLY A 590 12.08 12.01 34.25
C GLY A 590 13.17 11.82 33.20
N PRO A 591 12.90 12.08 31.90
CA PRO A 591 13.82 11.76 30.81
C PRO A 591 15.21 12.40 30.90
N LEU A 592 15.35 13.55 31.58
CA LEU A 592 16.65 14.20 31.80
C LEU A 592 17.63 13.31 32.59
N ALA A 593 17.15 12.33 33.34
CA ALA A 593 18.00 11.38 34.07
C ALA A 593 18.85 10.48 33.14
N LEU A 594 18.46 10.36 31.86
CA LEU A 594 19.21 9.61 30.85
C LEU A 594 20.39 10.41 30.27
N VAL A 595 20.45 11.71 30.52
CA VAL A 595 21.46 12.60 29.92
C VAL A 595 22.74 12.59 30.76
N ASP A 596 23.84 12.22 30.12
CA ASP A 596 25.21 12.31 30.63
C ASP A 596 26.17 12.69 29.48
N GLU A 597 27.48 12.64 29.74
CA GLU A 597 28.53 12.89 28.73
C GLU A 597 28.57 11.89 27.55
N ASN A 598 27.93 10.73 27.65
CA ASN A 598 27.98 9.66 26.65
C ASN A 598 26.67 9.52 25.86
N MET A 599 25.53 9.92 26.42
CA MET A 599 24.24 9.83 25.75
C MET A 599 24.18 10.85 24.59
N PRO A 600 24.12 10.42 23.33
CA PRO A 600 23.98 11.35 22.22
C PRO A 600 22.57 11.94 22.20
N VAL A 601 22.52 13.25 21.98
CA VAL A 601 21.27 14.02 21.93
C VAL A 601 21.25 14.84 20.66
N ILE A 602 20.15 14.82 19.92
CA ILE A 602 19.84 15.81 18.91
C ILE A 602 18.77 16.75 19.48
N LEU A 603 19.04 18.05 19.50
CA LEU A 603 18.07 19.07 19.95
C LEU A 603 17.67 19.94 18.77
N ILE A 604 16.36 20.04 18.49
CA ILE A 604 15.81 20.88 17.44
C ILE A 604 15.42 22.24 18.04
N MET A 605 16.18 23.28 17.71
CA MET A 605 16.04 24.64 18.22
C MET A 605 15.98 25.65 17.07
N THR A 606 14.79 25.79 16.49
CA THR A 606 14.48 26.73 15.41
C THR A 606 13.87 28.04 15.93
N ARG A 607 13.97 29.11 15.14
CA ARG A 607 13.49 30.46 15.45
C ARG A 607 11.97 30.56 15.31
N ASP A 608 11.29 30.18 16.38
CA ASP A 608 9.85 30.36 16.57
C ASP A 608 9.55 31.00 17.94
N SER A 609 8.26 31.12 18.28
CA SER A 609 7.80 31.65 19.57
C SER A 609 8.24 30.83 20.80
N LEU A 610 8.64 29.58 20.60
CA LEU A 610 9.09 28.65 21.66
C LEU A 610 10.61 28.60 21.81
N TYR A 611 11.36 29.29 20.95
CA TYR A 611 12.82 29.34 20.98
C TYR A 611 13.42 29.60 22.38
N PRO A 612 12.93 30.56 23.20
CA PRO A 612 13.45 30.75 24.56
C PRO A 612 13.25 29.53 25.47
N LYS A 613 12.14 28.80 25.28
CA LYS A 613 11.84 27.58 26.07
C LYS A 613 12.73 26.42 25.66
N VAL A 614 13.04 26.29 24.37
CA VAL A 614 13.97 25.26 23.87
C VAL A 614 15.41 25.59 24.27
N ARG A 615 15.80 26.87 24.28
CA ARG A 615 17.09 27.29 24.84
C ARG A 615 17.25 26.88 26.31
N SER A 616 16.20 27.03 27.12
CA SER A 616 16.24 26.53 28.50
C SER A 616 16.40 25.01 28.57
N ALA A 617 15.87 24.25 27.61
CA ALA A 617 16.11 22.80 27.53
C ALA A 617 17.57 22.49 27.14
N LEU A 618 18.16 23.25 26.22
CA LEU A 618 19.59 23.15 25.89
C LEU A 618 20.46 23.34 27.13
N GLU A 619 20.20 24.39 27.92
CA GLU A 619 20.91 24.67 29.17
C GLU A 619 20.76 23.53 30.19
N GLN A 620 19.59 22.88 30.25
CA GLN A 620 19.37 21.75 31.15
C GLN A 620 20.17 20.52 30.75
N VAL A 621 20.26 20.23 29.44
CA VAL A 621 21.05 19.13 28.88
C VAL A 621 22.54 19.37 29.11
N THR A 622 23.03 20.58 28.80
CA THR A 622 24.45 20.92 28.97
C THR A 622 24.87 20.99 30.44
N ALA A 623 23.97 21.42 31.34
CA ALA A 623 24.18 21.36 32.80
C ALA A 623 24.27 19.93 33.36
N ARG A 624 23.99 18.90 32.54
CA ARG A 624 24.21 17.47 32.84
C ARG A 624 25.33 16.87 31.99
N LYS A 625 26.20 17.72 31.44
CA LYS A 625 27.33 17.38 30.56
C LYS A 625 26.93 16.77 29.22
N GLY A 626 25.64 16.75 28.87
CA GLY A 626 25.21 16.36 27.54
C GLY A 626 25.79 17.29 26.48
N GLN A 627 26.23 16.72 25.37
CA GLN A 627 26.82 17.45 24.24
C GLN A 627 25.92 17.32 23.00
N PRO A 628 24.78 18.04 22.96
CA PRO A 628 23.79 17.85 21.92
C PRO A 628 24.29 18.35 20.56
N ILE A 629 23.89 17.63 19.51
CA ILE A 629 23.91 18.13 18.14
C ILE A 629 22.66 19.00 17.97
N ILE A 630 22.83 20.26 17.56
CA ILE A 630 21.73 21.23 17.51
C ILE A 630 21.28 21.42 16.06
N ILE A 631 20.03 21.07 15.75
CA ILE A 631 19.39 21.47 14.48
C ILE A 631 18.83 22.88 14.68
N CYS A 632 19.36 23.85 13.93
CA CYS A 632 19.03 25.27 14.10
C CYS A 632 18.96 26.02 12.77
N ASN A 633 18.49 27.27 12.80
CA ASN A 633 18.44 28.06 11.59
C ASN A 633 19.83 28.58 11.16
N THR A 634 20.03 28.68 9.85
CA THR A 634 21.18 29.38 9.26
C THR A 634 21.22 30.82 9.78
N GLY A 635 22.40 31.28 10.21
CA GLY A 635 22.57 32.63 10.79
C GLY A 635 22.14 32.79 12.25
N ASP A 636 21.80 31.70 12.96
CA ASP A 636 21.59 31.79 14.41
C ASP A 636 22.94 31.91 15.15
N ASP A 637 23.32 33.15 15.47
CA ASP A 637 24.54 33.54 16.19
C ASP A 637 24.47 33.31 17.71
N ALA A 638 23.29 33.01 18.25
CA ALA A 638 23.15 32.76 19.68
C ALA A 638 23.57 31.34 20.09
N ILE A 639 23.88 30.48 19.12
CA ILE A 639 24.45 29.15 19.32
C ILE A 639 25.98 29.28 19.20
N SER A 640 26.70 28.78 20.21
CA SER A 640 28.16 28.80 20.23
C SER A 640 28.75 28.14 18.98
N SER A 641 29.80 28.75 18.42
CA SER A 641 30.56 28.20 17.28
C SER A 641 31.23 26.85 17.59
N GLU A 642 31.42 26.53 18.87
CA GLU A 642 31.97 25.24 19.32
C GLU A 642 30.92 24.12 19.36
N SER A 643 29.63 24.45 19.22
CA SER A 643 28.55 23.45 19.23
C SER A 643 28.48 22.71 17.89
N LYS A 644 28.25 21.39 17.94
CA LYS A 644 27.90 20.62 16.73
C LYS A 644 26.53 21.07 16.26
N THR A 645 26.44 21.61 15.04
CA THR A 645 25.21 22.16 14.49
C THR A 645 24.85 21.55 13.14
N ILE A 646 23.56 21.44 12.88
CA ILE A 646 22.98 21.19 11.56
C ILE A 646 22.15 22.43 11.24
N ARG A 647 22.60 23.22 10.27
CA ARG A 647 21.95 24.49 9.93
C ARG A 647 20.99 24.32 8.77
N VAL A 648 19.73 24.68 8.99
CA VAL A 648 18.66 24.65 7.98
C VAL A 648 18.13 26.07 7.72
N PRO A 649 17.65 26.40 6.50
CA PRO A 649 17.08 27.71 6.24
C PRO A 649 15.85 27.98 7.11
N GLN A 650 15.63 29.26 7.40
CA GLN A 650 14.44 29.70 8.13
C GLN A 650 13.25 29.79 7.18
N THR A 651 12.10 29.33 7.65
CA THR A 651 10.81 29.50 6.96
C THR A 651 9.72 29.82 7.99
N VAL A 652 8.46 29.85 7.55
CA VAL A 652 7.30 30.03 8.41
C VAL A 652 7.29 28.92 9.46
N ASP A 653 7.00 29.27 10.71
CA ASP A 653 7.07 28.36 11.87
C ASP A 653 6.33 27.03 11.66
N CYS A 654 5.11 27.05 11.12
CA CYS A 654 4.32 25.86 10.84
C CYS A 654 4.79 25.04 9.63
N LEU A 655 5.77 25.53 8.87
CA LEU A 655 6.41 24.83 7.76
C LEU A 655 7.83 24.36 8.11
N GLN A 656 8.44 24.88 9.17
CA GLN A 656 9.83 24.61 9.54
C GLN A 656 10.09 23.11 9.77
N GLY A 657 9.08 22.37 10.26
CA GLY A 657 9.12 20.92 10.42
C GLY A 657 9.45 20.14 9.14
N LEU A 658 9.06 20.67 7.97
CA LEU A 658 9.37 20.09 6.65
C LEU A 658 10.86 20.16 6.31
N LEU A 659 11.57 21.15 6.84
CA LEU A 659 13.01 21.33 6.62
C LEU A 659 13.84 20.57 7.64
N THR A 660 13.42 20.57 8.91
CA THR A 660 14.15 19.92 10.01
C THR A 660 14.05 18.40 10.00
N ILE A 661 13.06 17.82 9.31
CA ILE A 661 12.94 16.36 9.19
C ILE A 661 13.95 15.76 8.19
N ILE A 662 14.30 16.50 7.14
CA ILE A 662 15.16 15.99 6.05
C ILE A 662 16.55 15.59 6.57
N PRO A 663 17.22 16.37 7.44
CA PRO A 663 18.48 15.92 8.03
C PRO A 663 18.35 14.62 8.82
N LEU A 664 17.22 14.39 9.51
CA LEU A 664 16.98 13.16 10.25
C LEU A 664 16.72 11.97 9.32
N GLN A 665 16.05 12.19 8.19
CA GLN A 665 15.91 11.18 7.13
C GLN A 665 17.27 10.80 6.54
N LEU A 666 18.10 11.78 6.17
CA LEU A 666 19.45 11.53 5.65
C LEU A 666 20.37 10.88 6.69
N LEU A 667 20.32 11.31 7.96
CA LEU A 667 21.06 10.66 9.04
C LEU A 667 20.63 9.21 9.22
N SER A 668 19.33 8.92 9.17
CA SER A 668 18.84 7.53 9.24
C SER A 668 19.36 6.67 8.09
N TYR A 669 19.37 7.21 6.86
CA TYR A 669 19.92 6.56 5.67
C TYR A 669 21.42 6.26 5.84
N HIS A 670 22.22 7.27 6.20
CA HIS A 670 23.68 7.10 6.35
C HIS A 670 24.03 6.14 7.49
N LEU A 671 23.30 6.19 8.61
CA LEU A 671 23.48 5.27 9.73
C LEU A 671 23.21 3.82 9.32
N ALA A 672 22.14 3.59 8.55
CA ALA A 672 21.81 2.26 8.06
C ALA A 672 22.85 1.72 7.06
N CYS A 673 23.29 2.56 6.11
CA CYS A 673 24.37 2.22 5.18
C CYS A 673 25.66 1.86 5.92
N LEU A 674 26.05 2.64 6.93
CA LEU A 674 27.23 2.36 7.76
C LEU A 674 27.08 1.07 8.57
N ALA A 675 25.86 0.75 9.02
CA ALA A 675 25.56 -0.50 9.71
C ALA A 675 25.47 -1.72 8.78
N GLY A 676 25.62 -1.53 7.46
CA GLY A 676 25.46 -2.61 6.46
C GLY A 676 24.02 -3.12 6.36
N VAL A 677 23.05 -2.29 6.73
CA VAL A 677 21.62 -2.61 6.66
C VAL A 677 21.06 -2.13 5.32
N ASP A 678 20.24 -2.97 4.69
CA ASP A 678 19.52 -2.60 3.49
C ASP A 678 18.35 -1.66 3.83
N VAL A 679 18.48 -0.39 3.47
CA VAL A 679 17.49 0.66 3.78
C VAL A 679 16.16 0.49 3.07
N ASP A 680 16.15 -0.18 1.92
CA ASP A 680 14.90 -0.43 1.17
C ASP A 680 14.14 -1.63 1.76
N PHE A 681 14.83 -2.49 2.53
CA PHE A 681 14.29 -3.74 3.10
C PHE A 681 14.65 -3.90 4.59
N PRO A 682 14.15 -3.03 5.48
CA PRO A 682 14.39 -3.13 6.92
C PRO A 682 13.70 -4.37 7.50
N ARG A 683 14.47 -5.20 8.23
CA ARG A 683 14.03 -6.49 8.77
C ARG A 683 12.69 -6.40 9.53
N ASN A 684 11.92 -7.48 9.45
CA ASN A 684 10.63 -7.68 10.13
C ASN A 684 9.50 -6.74 9.69
N LEU A 685 9.73 -5.86 8.70
CA LEU A 685 8.76 -4.86 8.27
C LEU A 685 8.46 -4.98 6.78
N ALA A 686 7.24 -4.62 6.41
CA ALA A 686 6.81 -4.41 5.04
C ALA A 686 6.26 -3.00 4.89
N LYS A 687 6.26 -2.44 3.68
CA LYS A 687 5.85 -1.04 3.45
C LYS A 687 4.43 -0.72 3.95
N SER A 688 3.48 -1.64 3.81
CA SER A 688 2.08 -1.42 4.20
C SER A 688 1.53 -2.59 5.01
N VAL A 689 0.97 -2.28 6.18
CA VAL A 689 0.26 -3.23 7.06
C VAL A 689 -1.21 -3.26 6.68
N THR A 690 -1.64 -4.33 6.01
CA THR A 690 -2.97 -4.40 5.36
C THR A 690 -3.80 -5.58 5.82
N VAL A 691 -3.30 -6.27 6.84
CA VAL A 691 -3.93 -7.38 7.54
C VAL A 691 -3.55 -7.23 9.01
N GLU A 692 -4.43 -7.66 9.91
CA GLU A 692 -4.20 -7.70 11.36
C GLU A 692 -3.22 -8.80 11.77
#